data_AF-A0ABC9H9W8-F1
#
_entry.id   AF-A0ABC9H9W8-F1
#
_cell.length_a   1.000
_cell.length_b   1.000
_cell.length_c   1.000
_cell.angle_alpha   90.00
_cell.angle_beta   90.00
_cell.angle_gamma   90.00
#
_symmetry.space_group_name_H-M   'P 1'
#
loop_
_entity.id
_entity.type
_entity.pdbx_description
1 polymer ?
#
loop_
_entity_poly.entity_id
_entity_poly.type
_entity_poly.pdbx_seq_one_letter_code
_entity_poly.pdbx_strand_id
1 'polypeptide(L)'
;MLAARSPPPSFHAHDRPPPPANDIAERLCNLRQLRRAPLHSRVARIADLHADEASPVRKHVAEIIGEVGSKHMAYLPDIIPCLLHLLNDEVPAVVRQAIKTGTTLFAKILQHLVIQGLFSTGGIDDALKSSWEWLLKFKSAVSLMAFQTTGNEGVRLLAVKFVEKTVLMYTPDPNIPSEPPTEATKDMGFNVAWLRGGHPLLNVGDLAMEASQNLGLLLEQLKSPKVKSLSTSMTIVFVTSLSAIAQRRPSFYGRILPVLLSLDPASSIIKLRVPGAFHALKSAFTACLKCTHSSAEPWRARLFEAQNIINQGDSIKDTANAAKNFGDTSIREESWPLMFPLELDPWELLQKHVLSDYANNEGHELTLCILNRLYREAEQDQDFLSSRTATSVYESFLLSVAENLRDMFPASDKSLGKLLCEIPYLPEGVLKLLEGLCSPGSNEKQDKDIQSGDRVTQGLSAVWNLIMLRPSNRDRCLEIALQSSTHHLEEVRMKAIRLVANKLFPMASISKKIEDFANEKLNSVLEVIPSGDSAVTEMSTPVAHNDGGLENLSASVADAQTLMSLYFALCTKKHSLLRHVFAIYGSLPQAAKQAVHRQVPILIRTIGCSPDLLGIISDPPGDSRDLLMQVLQTLTDAAVPSKELISSIKSLYSKTKDVEVLFAILAHLPKDEVLPVFPSIVNLPMEKFQTALSRILQGSSRNGPSLDPSEILIAIHVIDPDKEGIPLKKVMDACSACFEQRTIFTQQVLAKALNQLVEQIPLPLLFMRTVMQAIGVFPALVDFVMEIMSRLVSKQIWKYPKLWVGFLKCAILTKPQSYGVLLQLPAPQLENALSKNPALKAPLVEHAEQPNVRSTLPRSTLVVLGLAEDLQQPAAAASQAQSSQNQAAETSSSAADTTTDATQESSAAS
;
A
#
# COMPACT_ATOMS: atom_id res chain seq x y z
N MET A 1 60.67 -14.53 -60.38
CA MET A 1 59.32 -14.70 -60.95
C MET A 1 58.40 -15.15 -59.81
N LEU A 2 57.77 -14.22 -59.10
CA LEU A 2 56.47 -13.58 -59.41
C LEU A 2 55.26 -14.49 -59.11
N ALA A 3 54.45 -14.04 -58.16
CA ALA A 3 52.98 -14.18 -57.98
C ALA A 3 52.64 -14.57 -56.53
N ALA A 4 52.40 -13.59 -55.66
CA ALA A 4 51.09 -12.98 -55.41
C ALA A 4 50.10 -13.96 -54.75
N ARG A 5 50.11 -14.02 -53.41
CA ARG A 5 49.01 -14.53 -52.60
C ARG A 5 48.03 -13.38 -52.35
N SER A 6 46.88 -13.43 -53.01
CA SER A 6 45.74 -12.56 -52.73
C SER A 6 45.06 -12.95 -51.39
N PRO A 7 44.63 -11.98 -50.57
CA PRO A 7 43.85 -12.26 -49.35
C PRO A 7 42.36 -12.52 -49.66
N PRO A 8 41.62 -13.24 -48.79
CA PRO A 8 40.18 -13.46 -48.93
C PRO A 8 39.38 -12.17 -48.61
N PRO A 9 38.13 -12.08 -49.09
CA PRO A 9 37.42 -10.82 -49.23
C PRO A 9 36.93 -10.23 -47.91
N SER A 10 36.99 -8.91 -47.83
CA SER A 10 36.39 -8.06 -46.82
C SER A 10 34.86 -8.22 -46.80
N PHE A 11 34.32 -8.74 -45.69
CA PHE A 11 32.89 -8.63 -45.41
C PHE A 11 32.57 -7.19 -44.98
N HIS A 12 31.85 -6.48 -45.85
CA HIS A 12 31.24 -5.19 -45.56
C HIS A 12 30.23 -5.32 -44.41
N ALA A 13 30.42 -4.50 -43.37
CA ALA A 13 29.58 -4.46 -42.17
C ALA A 13 28.31 -3.60 -42.38
N HIS A 14 27.52 -3.86 -43.43
CA HIS A 14 26.31 -3.07 -43.71
C HIS A 14 24.98 -3.83 -43.79
N ASP A 15 24.93 -5.15 -43.59
CA ASP A 15 23.67 -5.90 -43.56
C ASP A 15 23.58 -6.82 -42.34
N ARG A 16 23.33 -6.25 -41.15
CA ARG A 16 22.66 -6.99 -40.08
C ARG A 16 21.25 -6.42 -39.89
N PRO A 17 20.21 -7.26 -39.85
CA PRO A 17 18.87 -6.79 -39.53
C PRO A 17 18.86 -6.18 -38.12
N PRO A 18 18.03 -5.15 -37.86
CA PRO A 18 17.93 -4.54 -36.54
C PRO A 18 17.57 -5.62 -35.51
N PRO A 19 18.25 -5.66 -34.34
CA PRO A 19 17.95 -6.64 -33.31
C PRO A 19 16.53 -6.40 -32.77
N PRO A 20 15.79 -7.48 -32.43
CA PRO A 20 14.41 -7.39 -31.98
C PRO A 20 14.26 -6.44 -30.79
N ALA A 21 13.09 -5.81 -30.66
CA ALA A 21 12.77 -4.77 -29.66
C ALA A 21 13.02 -5.17 -28.20
N ASN A 22 13.21 -6.46 -27.91
CA ASN A 22 13.20 -7.01 -26.55
C ASN A 22 14.57 -7.27 -25.89
N ASP A 23 15.72 -7.02 -26.54
CA ASP A 23 17.03 -7.29 -25.91
C ASP A 23 17.78 -6.01 -25.48
N ILE A 24 17.35 -5.46 -24.35
CA ILE A 24 17.99 -4.30 -23.70
C ILE A 24 19.44 -4.61 -23.30
N ALA A 25 19.77 -5.87 -22.99
CA ALA A 25 21.09 -6.28 -22.53
C ALA A 25 22.11 -6.24 -23.68
N GLU A 26 21.72 -6.69 -24.87
CA GLU A 26 22.56 -6.62 -26.07
C GLU A 26 22.81 -5.16 -26.51
N ARG A 27 21.78 -4.29 -26.46
CA ARG A 27 21.92 -2.85 -26.76
C ARG A 27 22.84 -2.13 -25.77
N LEU A 28 22.74 -2.43 -24.48
CA LEU A 28 23.65 -1.92 -23.44
C LEU A 28 25.08 -2.49 -23.59
N CYS A 29 25.23 -3.71 -24.10
CA CYS A 29 26.54 -4.29 -24.43
C CYS A 29 27.18 -3.57 -25.63
N ASN A 30 26.38 -3.31 -26.68
CA ASN A 30 26.79 -2.55 -27.86
C ASN A 30 27.21 -1.11 -27.51
N LEU A 31 26.54 -0.46 -26.55
CA LEU A 31 26.94 0.86 -26.02
C LEU A 31 28.29 0.82 -25.27
N ARG A 32 28.56 -0.24 -24.50
CA ARG A 32 29.87 -0.42 -23.83
C ARG A 32 30.99 -0.62 -24.85
N GLN A 33 30.72 -1.28 -25.97
CA GLN A 33 31.67 -1.40 -27.08
C GLN A 33 31.85 -0.08 -27.84
N LEU A 34 30.81 0.76 -27.90
CA LEU A 34 30.83 2.09 -28.54
C LEU A 34 31.83 3.05 -27.89
N ARG A 35 32.10 2.90 -26.58
CA ARG A 35 33.20 3.63 -25.91
C ARG A 35 34.58 3.36 -26.53
N ARG A 36 34.76 2.21 -27.20
CA ARG A 36 36.01 1.78 -27.87
C ARG A 36 36.04 2.09 -29.37
N ALA A 37 34.95 2.62 -29.94
CA ALA A 37 34.84 2.91 -31.37
C ALA A 37 35.51 4.25 -31.78
N PRO A 38 35.86 4.44 -33.06
CA PRO A 38 36.42 5.69 -33.58
C PRO A 38 35.47 6.89 -33.38
N LEU A 39 36.03 8.07 -33.09
CA LEU A 39 35.28 9.28 -32.71
C LEU A 39 34.17 9.69 -33.68
N HIS A 40 34.40 9.65 -34.99
CA HIS A 40 33.39 10.00 -36.01
C HIS A 40 32.18 9.05 -35.98
N SER A 41 32.43 7.74 -35.80
CA SER A 41 31.36 6.74 -35.67
C SER A 41 30.57 6.86 -34.37
N ARG A 42 31.20 7.41 -33.32
CA ARG A 42 30.54 7.66 -32.02
C ARG A 42 29.56 8.82 -32.09
N VAL A 43 29.91 9.91 -32.78
CA VAL A 43 29.04 11.10 -32.90
C VAL A 43 27.79 10.79 -33.72
N ALA A 44 27.92 10.14 -34.88
CA ALA A 44 26.78 9.71 -35.69
C ALA A 44 25.81 8.81 -34.91
N ARG A 45 26.36 7.86 -34.15
CA ARG A 45 25.56 6.89 -33.40
C ARG A 45 24.94 7.46 -32.11
N ILE A 46 25.49 8.56 -31.57
CA ILE A 46 24.83 9.35 -30.51
C ILE A 46 23.57 10.02 -31.06
N ALA A 47 23.64 10.57 -32.28
CA ALA A 47 22.50 11.17 -32.95
C ALA A 47 21.40 10.15 -33.26
N ASP A 48 21.73 8.88 -33.49
CA ASP A 48 20.70 7.84 -33.66
C ASP A 48 20.10 7.36 -32.33
N LEU A 49 20.92 7.19 -31.29
CA LEU A 49 20.52 6.55 -30.02
C LEU A 49 19.91 7.51 -28.99
N HIS A 50 19.96 8.83 -29.21
CA HIS A 50 19.36 9.79 -28.27
C HIS A 50 17.81 9.69 -28.22
N ALA A 51 17.19 9.14 -29.27
CA ALA A 51 15.74 8.90 -29.37
C ALA A 51 15.35 7.41 -29.22
N ASP A 52 16.24 6.56 -28.70
CA ASP A 52 15.99 5.12 -28.50
C ASP A 52 14.80 4.89 -27.53
N GLU A 53 13.96 3.89 -27.76
CA GLU A 53 12.81 3.58 -26.90
C GLU A 53 13.21 3.25 -25.44
N ALA A 54 14.39 2.67 -25.23
CA ALA A 54 14.85 2.23 -23.92
C ALA A 54 15.49 3.38 -23.11
N SER A 55 14.85 3.76 -22.01
CA SER A 55 15.37 4.81 -21.11
C SER A 55 16.78 4.58 -20.53
N PRO A 56 17.26 3.35 -20.27
CA PRO A 56 18.65 3.13 -19.86
C PRO A 56 19.66 3.48 -20.95
N VAL A 57 19.29 3.27 -22.22
CA VAL A 57 20.12 3.62 -23.39
C VAL A 57 20.25 5.13 -23.48
N ARG A 58 19.12 5.86 -23.47
CA ARG A 58 19.12 7.33 -23.51
C ARG A 58 19.89 7.97 -22.34
N LYS A 59 19.79 7.39 -21.13
CA LYS A 59 20.61 7.81 -19.98
C LYS A 59 22.11 7.61 -20.24
N HIS A 60 22.52 6.47 -20.78
CA HIS A 60 23.92 6.20 -21.09
C HIS A 60 24.45 7.08 -22.23
N VAL A 61 23.60 7.40 -23.21
CA VAL A 61 23.91 8.39 -24.25
C VAL A 61 24.25 9.74 -23.61
N ALA A 62 23.46 10.21 -22.64
CA ALA A 62 23.78 11.44 -21.90
C ALA A 62 25.14 11.39 -21.16
N GLU A 63 25.58 10.22 -20.69
CA GLU A 63 26.92 10.04 -20.08
C GLU A 63 28.03 10.12 -21.14
N ILE A 64 27.85 9.42 -22.26
CA ILE A 64 28.81 9.41 -23.38
C ILE A 64 28.98 10.83 -23.96
N ILE A 65 27.89 11.60 -24.07
CA ILE A 65 27.92 13.00 -24.48
C ILE A 65 28.89 13.81 -23.60
N GLY A 66 28.87 13.61 -22.28
CA GLY A 66 29.77 14.30 -21.35
C GLY A 66 31.23 13.91 -21.52
N GLU A 67 31.51 12.62 -21.76
CA GLU A 67 32.85 12.11 -22.01
C GLU A 67 33.45 12.63 -23.32
N VAL A 68 32.66 12.61 -24.41
CA VAL A 68 33.08 13.10 -25.72
C VAL A 68 33.25 14.60 -25.71
N GLY A 69 32.24 15.34 -25.22
CA GLY A 69 32.27 16.80 -25.18
C GLY A 69 33.36 17.37 -24.26
N SER A 70 33.78 16.60 -23.25
CA SER A 70 34.91 16.96 -22.38
C SER A 70 36.28 16.83 -23.02
N LYS A 71 36.43 16.02 -24.09
CA LYS A 71 37.72 15.67 -24.69
C LYS A 71 37.87 16.20 -26.12
N HIS A 72 36.77 16.39 -26.85
CA HIS A 72 36.77 16.72 -28.27
C HIS A 72 35.82 17.88 -28.57
N MET A 73 36.32 19.10 -28.42
CA MET A 73 35.49 20.31 -28.49
C MET A 73 34.91 20.60 -29.89
N ALA A 74 35.54 20.08 -30.96
CA ALA A 74 35.09 20.29 -32.33
C ALA A 74 33.70 19.69 -32.64
N TYR A 75 33.26 18.68 -31.89
CA TYR A 75 31.97 18.00 -32.12
C TYR A 75 30.86 18.50 -31.18
N LEU A 76 31.14 19.49 -30.33
CA LEU A 76 30.16 20.03 -29.39
C LEU A 76 28.90 20.63 -30.06
N PRO A 77 28.98 21.31 -31.23
CA PRO A 77 27.78 21.84 -31.89
C PRO A 77 26.76 20.77 -32.27
N ASP A 78 27.22 19.56 -32.62
CA ASP A 78 26.34 18.45 -33.02
C ASP A 78 25.78 17.70 -31.81
N ILE A 79 26.53 17.68 -30.70
CA ILE A 79 26.22 16.87 -29.53
C ILE A 79 25.32 17.61 -28.53
N ILE A 80 25.50 18.92 -28.32
CA ILE A 80 24.70 19.69 -27.35
C ILE A 80 23.19 19.73 -27.69
N PRO A 81 22.75 19.80 -28.97
CA PRO A 81 21.34 19.65 -29.33
C PRO A 81 20.73 18.32 -28.85
N CYS A 82 21.48 17.22 -28.95
CA CYS A 82 21.04 15.91 -28.43
C CYS A 82 20.87 15.97 -26.90
N LEU A 83 21.76 16.65 -26.18
CA LEU A 83 21.64 16.85 -24.73
C LEU A 83 20.42 17.70 -24.35
N LEU A 84 20.08 18.70 -25.17
CA LEU A 84 18.89 19.52 -25.00
C LEU A 84 17.62 18.72 -25.26
N HIS A 85 17.62 17.80 -26.24
CA HIS A 85 16.51 16.88 -26.46
C HIS A 85 16.28 15.96 -25.26
N LEU A 86 17.36 15.37 -24.72
CA LEU A 86 17.32 14.51 -23.52
C LEU A 86 16.89 15.24 -22.24
N LEU A 87 16.93 16.57 -22.23
CA LEU A 87 16.41 17.37 -21.12
C LEU A 87 14.87 17.38 -21.08
N ASN A 88 14.22 17.19 -22.23
CA ASN A 88 12.75 17.11 -22.38
C ASN A 88 12.23 15.66 -22.36
N ASP A 89 13.04 14.71 -21.90
CA ASP A 89 12.68 13.29 -21.84
C ASP A 89 11.55 13.03 -20.83
N GLU A 90 10.66 12.09 -21.15
CA GLU A 90 9.56 11.67 -20.27
C GLU A 90 10.08 11.02 -18.97
N VAL A 91 11.28 10.42 -18.99
CA VAL A 91 11.85 9.68 -17.88
C VAL A 91 12.76 10.58 -17.02
N PRO A 92 12.41 10.88 -15.75
CA PRO A 92 13.20 11.78 -14.91
C PRO A 92 14.66 11.34 -14.68
N ALA A 93 14.94 10.04 -14.75
CA ALA A 93 16.31 9.52 -14.61
C ALA A 93 17.24 9.97 -15.75
N VAL A 94 16.72 10.08 -16.97
CA VAL A 94 17.44 10.57 -18.15
C VAL A 94 17.68 12.07 -18.01
N VAL A 95 16.63 12.84 -17.69
CA VAL A 95 16.71 14.29 -17.46
C VAL A 95 17.73 14.63 -16.37
N ARG A 96 17.72 13.92 -15.24
CA ARG A 96 18.72 14.09 -14.16
C ARG A 96 20.15 13.87 -14.64
N GLN A 97 20.36 12.89 -15.52
CA GLN A 97 21.69 12.62 -16.08
C GLN A 97 22.09 13.70 -17.08
N ALA A 98 21.16 14.17 -17.92
CA ALA A 98 21.39 15.27 -18.85
C ALA A 98 21.80 16.56 -18.11
N ILE A 99 21.14 16.90 -17.00
CA ILE A 99 21.51 18.05 -16.16
C ILE A 99 22.94 17.90 -15.60
N LYS A 100 23.30 16.73 -15.07
CA LYS A 100 24.66 16.48 -14.55
C LYS A 100 25.71 16.66 -15.63
N THR A 101 25.51 16.01 -16.78
CA THR A 101 26.40 16.13 -17.93
C THR A 101 26.51 17.59 -18.39
N GLY A 102 25.37 18.27 -18.60
CA GLY A 102 25.34 19.66 -19.02
C GLY A 102 26.00 20.62 -18.05
N THR A 103 25.91 20.38 -16.73
CA THR A 103 26.62 21.16 -15.71
C THR A 103 28.14 21.08 -15.89
N THR A 104 28.67 19.89 -16.17
CA THR A 104 30.11 19.69 -16.38
C THR A 104 30.59 20.33 -17.68
N LEU A 105 29.83 20.18 -18.77
CA LEU A 105 30.13 20.79 -20.07
C LEU A 105 30.03 22.31 -19.99
N PHE A 106 29.06 22.85 -19.26
CA PHE A 106 28.90 24.30 -19.06
C PHE A 106 30.17 24.93 -18.48
N ALA A 107 30.69 24.37 -17.40
CA ALA A 107 31.88 24.90 -16.76
C ALA A 107 33.12 24.84 -17.67
N LYS A 108 33.29 23.73 -18.40
CA LYS A 108 34.43 23.53 -19.30
C LYS A 108 34.38 24.45 -20.52
N ILE A 109 33.23 24.53 -21.19
CA ILE A 109 33.06 25.35 -22.39
C ILE A 109 33.25 26.82 -22.04
N LEU A 110 32.69 27.29 -20.93
CA LEU A 110 32.92 28.66 -20.46
C LEU A 110 34.40 28.93 -20.19
N GLN A 111 35.11 28.03 -19.50
CA GLN A 111 36.53 28.18 -19.24
C GLN A 111 37.35 28.24 -20.54
N HIS A 112 37.08 27.34 -21.49
CA HIS A 112 37.73 27.34 -22.79
C HIS A 112 37.43 28.59 -23.62
N LEU A 113 36.19 29.09 -23.57
CA LEU A 113 35.77 30.31 -24.25
C LEU A 113 36.57 31.51 -23.75
N VAL A 114 36.70 31.65 -22.42
CA VAL A 114 37.48 32.72 -21.80
C VAL A 114 38.97 32.60 -22.14
N ILE A 115 39.56 31.39 -22.06
CA ILE A 115 40.98 31.18 -22.39
C ILE A 115 41.24 31.52 -23.87
N GLN A 116 40.41 31.04 -24.80
CA GLN A 116 40.60 31.33 -26.22
C GLN A 116 40.42 32.81 -26.52
N GLY A 117 39.40 33.47 -25.96
CA GLY A 117 39.16 34.89 -26.22
C GLY A 117 40.17 35.84 -25.57
N LEU A 118 40.89 35.42 -24.52
CA LEU A 118 41.94 36.22 -23.89
C LEU A 118 43.35 35.97 -24.46
N PHE A 119 43.66 34.72 -24.84
CA PHE A 119 45.03 34.33 -25.19
C PHE A 119 45.25 34.03 -26.68
N SER A 120 44.19 33.88 -27.49
CA SER A 120 44.34 33.56 -28.92
C SER A 120 44.24 34.81 -29.79
N THR A 121 45.26 35.01 -30.63
CA THR A 121 45.31 36.11 -31.61
C THR A 121 44.36 35.92 -32.80
N GLY A 122 43.87 34.69 -33.02
CA GLY A 122 42.99 34.31 -34.14
C GLY A 122 41.48 34.44 -33.90
N GLY A 123 41.06 35.03 -32.78
CA GLY A 123 39.64 35.10 -32.40
C GLY A 123 39.08 33.75 -31.89
N ILE A 124 37.77 33.73 -31.64
CA ILE A 124 37.07 32.56 -31.09
C ILE A 124 36.57 31.69 -32.25
N ASP A 125 36.83 30.39 -32.16
CA ASP A 125 36.41 29.38 -33.13
C ASP A 125 34.89 29.35 -33.30
N ASP A 126 34.40 29.28 -34.54
CA ASP A 126 32.97 29.33 -34.83
C ASP A 126 32.23 28.11 -34.27
N ALA A 127 32.86 26.93 -34.24
CA ALA A 127 32.28 25.76 -33.57
C ALA A 127 32.13 25.99 -32.06
N LEU A 128 33.07 26.69 -31.42
CA LEU A 128 32.96 27.05 -30.00
C LEU A 128 31.86 28.08 -29.76
N LYS A 129 31.69 29.07 -30.66
CA LYS A 129 30.57 30.03 -30.61
C LYS A 129 29.22 29.34 -30.70
N SER A 130 29.02 28.48 -31.69
CA SER A 130 27.76 27.74 -31.86
C SER A 130 27.49 26.82 -30.67
N SER A 131 28.52 26.18 -30.12
CA SER A 131 28.40 25.36 -28.91
C SER A 131 27.94 26.17 -27.70
N TRP A 132 28.47 27.40 -27.55
CA TRP A 132 28.07 28.31 -26.48
C TRP A 132 26.61 28.76 -26.61
N GLU A 133 26.13 29.08 -27.82
CA GLU A 133 24.74 29.43 -28.07
C GLU A 133 23.77 28.30 -27.69
N TRP A 134 24.08 27.07 -28.07
CA TRP A 134 23.28 25.89 -27.67
C TRP A 134 23.27 25.68 -26.16
N LEU A 135 24.42 25.90 -25.52
CA LEU A 135 24.55 25.77 -24.08
C LEU A 135 23.81 26.88 -23.32
N LEU A 136 23.69 28.09 -23.88
CA LEU A 136 22.85 29.15 -23.33
C LEU A 136 21.37 28.75 -23.38
N LYS A 137 20.90 28.10 -24.46
CA LYS A 137 19.54 27.53 -24.52
C LYS A 137 19.33 26.45 -23.47
N PHE A 138 20.31 25.56 -23.29
CA PHE A 138 20.29 24.54 -22.24
C PHE A 138 20.23 25.16 -20.84
N LYS A 139 21.05 26.18 -20.56
CA LYS A 139 21.04 26.93 -19.30
C LYS A 139 19.65 27.50 -19.01
N SER A 140 19.03 28.17 -19.98
CA SER A 140 17.69 28.74 -19.82
C SER A 140 16.63 27.69 -19.50
N ALA A 141 16.68 26.52 -20.15
CA ALA A 141 15.76 25.41 -19.88
C ALA A 141 15.95 24.82 -18.46
N VAL A 142 17.19 24.57 -18.04
CA VAL A 142 17.47 24.05 -16.69
C VAL A 142 17.13 25.07 -15.60
N SER A 143 17.42 26.35 -15.82
CA SER A 143 17.04 27.42 -14.88
C SER A 143 15.52 27.50 -14.71
N LEU A 144 14.75 27.34 -15.78
CA LEU A 144 13.28 27.27 -15.69
C LEU A 144 12.83 26.07 -14.83
N MET A 145 13.42 24.89 -15.06
CA MET A 145 13.12 23.67 -14.26
C MET A 145 13.43 23.85 -12.77
N ALA A 146 14.47 24.61 -12.41
CA ALA A 146 14.85 24.84 -11.01
C ALA A 146 13.74 25.57 -10.22
N PHE A 147 13.03 26.51 -10.86
CA PHE A 147 12.06 27.40 -10.23
C PHE A 147 10.59 27.05 -10.49
N GLN A 148 10.31 26.07 -11.34
CA GLN A 148 8.95 25.53 -11.52
C GLN A 148 8.47 24.79 -10.26
N THR A 149 7.21 24.99 -9.86
CA THR A 149 6.61 24.34 -8.68
C THR A 149 6.02 22.96 -8.98
N THR A 150 5.76 22.64 -10.25
CA THR A 150 5.03 21.43 -10.70
C THR A 150 5.92 20.32 -11.29
N GLY A 151 7.25 20.46 -11.26
CA GLY A 151 8.19 19.49 -11.85
C GLY A 151 8.64 18.37 -10.90
N ASN A 152 9.25 17.31 -11.47
CA ASN A 152 9.83 16.20 -10.69
C ASN A 152 10.88 16.70 -9.69
N GLU A 153 10.69 16.40 -8.41
CA GLU A 153 11.55 16.90 -7.32
C GLU A 153 13.03 16.54 -7.53
N GLY A 154 13.34 15.30 -7.93
CA GLY A 154 14.72 14.87 -8.16
C GLY A 154 15.42 15.62 -9.30
N VAL A 155 14.67 16.07 -10.31
CA VAL A 155 15.18 16.93 -11.39
C VAL A 155 15.41 18.34 -10.87
N ARG A 156 14.46 18.89 -10.13
CA ARG A 156 14.54 20.23 -9.53
C ARG A 156 15.74 20.37 -8.60
N LEU A 157 16.03 19.36 -7.77
CA LEU A 157 17.20 19.36 -6.87
C LEU A 157 18.51 19.53 -7.66
N LEU A 158 18.67 18.85 -8.80
CA LEU A 158 19.85 18.98 -9.65
C LEU A 158 19.87 20.29 -10.43
N ALA A 159 18.71 20.77 -10.87
CA ALA A 159 18.59 22.06 -11.55
C ALA A 159 19.01 23.22 -10.63
N VAL A 160 18.65 23.18 -9.34
CA VAL A 160 19.14 24.15 -8.34
C VAL A 160 20.66 24.09 -8.21
N LYS A 161 21.26 22.90 -8.22
CA LYS A 161 22.73 22.75 -8.22
C LYS A 161 23.40 23.27 -9.49
N PHE A 162 22.73 23.19 -10.64
CA PHE A 162 23.20 23.84 -11.87
C PHE A 162 23.18 25.38 -11.75
N VAL A 163 22.11 25.95 -11.19
CA VAL A 163 22.01 27.40 -10.94
C VAL A 163 23.08 27.86 -9.93
N GLU A 164 23.31 27.09 -8.86
CA GLU A 164 24.42 27.33 -7.92
C GLU A 164 25.76 27.41 -8.64
N LYS A 165 26.06 26.42 -9.49
CA LYS A 165 27.30 26.38 -10.27
C LYS A 165 27.39 27.57 -11.23
N THR A 166 26.30 27.97 -11.86
CA THR A 166 26.25 29.13 -12.77
C THR A 166 26.60 30.43 -12.04
N VAL A 167 25.98 30.67 -10.86
CA VAL A 167 26.28 31.84 -10.02
C VAL A 167 27.76 31.86 -9.63
N LEU A 168 28.33 30.72 -9.22
CA LEU A 168 29.74 30.62 -8.86
C LEU A 168 30.67 30.92 -10.04
N MET A 169 30.37 30.43 -11.24
CA MET A 169 31.18 30.70 -12.43
C MET A 169 31.08 32.18 -12.86
N TYR A 170 29.90 32.79 -12.77
CA TYR A 170 29.71 34.17 -13.23
C TYR A 170 30.15 35.25 -12.23
N THR A 171 30.69 34.86 -11.08
CA THR A 171 31.09 35.78 -10.02
C THR A 171 32.55 35.61 -9.64
N PRO A 172 33.29 36.70 -9.33
CA PRO A 172 34.71 36.63 -9.03
C PRO A 172 35.03 35.74 -7.83
N ASP A 173 36.01 34.86 -7.97
CA ASP A 173 36.53 34.08 -6.85
C ASP A 173 37.61 34.88 -6.09
N PRO A 174 37.45 35.14 -4.78
CA PRO A 174 38.47 35.85 -4.01
C PRO A 174 39.75 35.03 -3.79
N ASN A 175 39.69 33.70 -3.93
CA ASN A 175 40.86 32.82 -3.71
C ASN A 175 41.73 32.67 -4.98
N ILE A 176 41.26 33.17 -6.12
CA ILE A 176 41.97 33.10 -7.40
C ILE A 176 42.37 34.52 -7.80
N PRO A 177 43.61 34.76 -8.29
CA PRO A 177 44.03 36.09 -8.74
C PRO A 177 43.04 36.72 -9.73
N SER A 178 42.82 38.04 -9.58
CA SER A 178 41.92 38.81 -10.44
C SER A 178 42.50 39.12 -11.81
N GLU A 179 43.82 38.96 -11.98
CA GLU A 179 44.52 39.15 -13.24
C GLU A 179 44.73 37.78 -13.93
N PRO A 180 44.59 37.71 -15.27
CA PRO A 180 44.90 36.50 -16.02
C PRO A 180 46.42 36.24 -15.99
N PRO A 181 46.89 34.99 -15.86
CA PRO A 181 48.30 34.65 -15.99
C PRO A 181 48.78 34.87 -17.41
N THR A 182 50.09 34.98 -17.56
CA THR A 182 50.77 35.14 -18.84
C THR A 182 50.68 33.90 -19.74
N GLU A 183 50.48 32.69 -19.17
CA GLU A 183 50.37 31.42 -19.90
C GLU A 183 49.24 30.54 -19.36
N ALA A 184 48.52 29.85 -20.25
CA ALA A 184 47.42 28.96 -19.89
C ALA A 184 47.94 27.56 -19.50
N THR A 185 47.79 27.17 -18.23
CA THR A 185 48.09 25.81 -17.74
C THR A 185 46.83 24.97 -17.58
N LYS A 186 46.94 23.63 -17.70
CA LYS A 186 45.79 22.70 -17.64
C LYS A 186 45.10 22.67 -16.27
N ASP A 187 45.79 23.02 -15.19
CA ASP A 187 45.28 22.99 -13.81
C ASP A 187 44.88 24.38 -13.29
N MET A 188 44.70 25.33 -14.20
CA MET A 188 44.37 26.69 -13.83
C MET A 188 42.91 26.81 -13.34
N GLY A 189 42.71 27.27 -12.10
CA GLY A 189 41.38 27.59 -11.57
C GLY A 189 40.75 28.77 -12.31
N PHE A 190 39.43 28.73 -12.57
CA PHE A 190 38.72 29.75 -13.35
C PHE A 190 38.26 30.96 -12.52
N ASN A 191 38.55 32.18 -12.98
CA ASN A 191 38.01 33.43 -12.40
C ASN A 191 37.43 34.36 -13.48
N VAL A 192 36.16 34.76 -13.32
CA VAL A 192 35.49 35.69 -14.25
C VAL A 192 36.13 37.08 -14.26
N ALA A 193 36.91 37.44 -13.22
CA ALA A 193 37.58 38.74 -13.13
C ALA A 193 38.56 39.02 -14.29
N TRP A 194 39.09 37.99 -14.95
CA TRP A 194 40.00 38.14 -16.07
C TRP A 194 39.37 38.85 -17.28
N LEU A 195 38.05 38.76 -17.40
CA LEU A 195 37.29 39.38 -18.49
C LEU A 195 37.16 40.91 -18.34
N ARG A 196 37.69 41.52 -17.26
CA ARG A 196 37.72 42.98 -17.06
C ARG A 196 38.48 43.72 -18.17
N GLY A 197 39.44 43.06 -18.82
CA GLY A 197 40.18 43.59 -19.96
C GLY A 197 39.39 43.61 -21.28
N GLY A 198 38.13 43.13 -21.28
CA GLY A 198 37.30 43.00 -22.47
C GLY A 198 37.42 41.61 -23.12
N HIS A 199 36.31 41.10 -23.64
CA HIS A 199 36.26 39.80 -24.32
C HIS A 199 35.29 39.86 -25.51
N PRO A 200 35.58 39.18 -26.64
CA PRO A 200 34.78 39.33 -27.87
C PRO A 200 33.30 38.94 -27.75
N LEU A 201 32.96 38.03 -26.83
CA LEU A 201 31.60 37.47 -26.69
C LEU A 201 31.00 37.57 -25.28
N LEU A 202 31.80 37.91 -24.27
CA LEU A 202 31.38 37.81 -22.87
C LEU A 202 31.56 39.16 -22.21
N ASN A 203 30.50 39.65 -21.57
CA ASN A 203 30.54 40.88 -20.81
C ASN A 203 30.42 40.56 -19.32
N VAL A 204 31.40 41.00 -18.53
CA VAL A 204 31.42 40.76 -17.07
C VAL A 204 30.20 41.35 -16.37
N GLY A 205 29.74 42.52 -16.82
CA GLY A 205 28.54 43.17 -16.31
C GLY A 205 27.30 42.31 -16.52
N ASP A 206 27.08 41.82 -17.74
CA ASP A 206 25.93 40.97 -18.07
C ASP A 206 25.94 39.65 -17.29
N LEU A 207 27.11 39.00 -17.21
CA LEU A 207 27.28 37.77 -16.43
C LEU A 207 27.01 38.01 -14.93
N ALA A 208 27.52 39.12 -14.37
CA ALA A 208 27.29 39.48 -12.98
C ALA A 208 25.82 39.84 -12.70
N MET A 209 25.15 40.53 -13.63
CA MET A 209 23.71 40.82 -13.54
C MET A 209 22.90 39.52 -13.52
N GLU A 210 23.21 38.59 -14.43
CA GLU A 210 22.53 37.29 -14.49
C GLU A 210 22.77 36.46 -13.21
N ALA A 211 24.00 36.44 -12.69
CA ALA A 211 24.31 35.78 -11.42
C ALA A 211 23.53 36.39 -10.24
N SER A 212 23.42 37.71 -10.21
CA SER A 212 22.65 38.45 -9.20
C SER A 212 21.15 38.16 -9.28
N GLN A 213 20.61 38.01 -10.50
CA GLN A 213 19.21 37.64 -10.74
C GLN A 213 18.93 36.20 -10.30
N ASN A 214 19.79 35.25 -10.69
CA ASN A 214 19.71 33.85 -10.28
C ASN A 214 19.79 33.69 -8.75
N LEU A 215 20.71 34.42 -8.10
CA LEU A 215 20.78 34.47 -6.64
C LEU A 215 19.50 35.04 -6.01
N GLY A 216 18.94 36.09 -6.61
CA GLY A 216 17.65 36.66 -6.21
C GLY A 216 16.52 35.63 -6.25
N LEU A 217 16.42 34.87 -7.35
CA LEU A 217 15.43 33.81 -7.50
C LEU A 217 15.60 32.69 -6.47
N LEU A 218 16.84 32.26 -6.18
CA LEU A 218 17.13 31.28 -5.13
C LEU A 218 16.68 31.77 -3.74
N LEU A 219 16.98 33.03 -3.41
CA LEU A 219 16.60 33.64 -2.13
C LEU A 219 15.08 33.80 -1.99
N GLU A 220 14.37 34.09 -3.08
CA GLU A 220 12.92 34.24 -3.08
C GLU A 220 12.18 32.95 -2.72
N GLN A 221 12.74 31.77 -3.06
CA GLN A 221 12.14 30.48 -2.72
C GLN A 221 12.08 30.24 -1.20
N LEU A 222 13.07 30.76 -0.44
CA LEU A 222 13.14 30.61 1.01
C LEU A 222 12.39 31.70 1.78
N LYS A 223 11.77 32.68 1.09
CA LYS A 223 10.93 33.70 1.73
C LYS A 223 9.48 33.23 1.85
N SER A 224 8.77 33.73 2.86
CA SER A 224 7.31 33.52 2.99
C SER A 224 6.56 34.25 1.86
N PRO A 225 5.53 33.64 1.22
CA PRO A 225 4.89 32.37 1.56
C PRO A 225 5.49 31.13 0.86
N LYS A 226 6.41 31.28 -0.10
CA LYS A 226 6.93 30.18 -0.94
C LYS A 226 7.59 29.07 -0.13
N VAL A 227 8.34 29.43 0.92
CA VAL A 227 8.99 28.46 1.82
C VAL A 227 8.02 27.46 2.46
N LYS A 228 6.75 27.83 2.67
CA LYS A 228 5.72 26.94 3.25
C LYS A 228 5.26 25.85 2.29
N SER A 229 5.49 26.03 0.98
CA SER A 229 5.11 25.08 -0.07
C SER A 229 6.25 24.16 -0.49
N LEU A 230 7.46 24.35 0.05
CA LEU A 230 8.63 23.55 -0.30
C LEU A 230 8.68 22.26 0.51
N SER A 231 9.08 21.17 -0.15
CA SER A 231 9.43 19.91 0.52
C SER A 231 10.72 20.08 1.35
N THR A 232 10.94 19.20 2.32
CA THR A 232 12.17 19.21 3.14
C THR A 232 13.43 19.12 2.28
N SER A 233 13.46 18.24 1.27
CA SER A 233 14.64 18.05 0.42
C SER A 233 14.95 19.29 -0.42
N MET A 234 13.93 19.98 -0.94
CA MET A 234 14.13 21.25 -1.64
C MET A 234 14.66 22.33 -0.69
N THR A 235 14.09 22.46 0.52
CA THR A 235 14.59 23.41 1.54
C THR A 235 16.07 23.14 1.88
N ILE A 236 16.45 21.87 2.10
CA ILE A 236 17.85 21.49 2.33
C ILE A 236 18.73 21.88 1.14
N VAL A 237 18.32 21.59 -0.11
CA VAL A 237 19.12 21.93 -1.29
C VAL A 237 19.24 23.44 -1.49
N PHE A 238 18.19 24.23 -1.27
CA PHE A 238 18.29 25.69 -1.33
C PHE A 238 19.23 26.25 -0.24
N VAL A 239 19.10 25.80 1.00
CA VAL A 239 19.95 26.23 2.12
C VAL A 239 21.41 25.86 1.88
N THR A 240 21.68 24.61 1.49
CA THR A 240 23.06 24.15 1.21
C THR A 240 23.67 24.84 0.00
N SER A 241 22.88 25.13 -1.05
CA SER A 241 23.37 25.83 -2.25
C SER A 241 23.67 27.30 -1.97
N LEU A 242 22.81 27.99 -1.22
CA LEU A 242 23.06 29.36 -0.79
C LEU A 242 24.25 29.45 0.17
N SER A 243 24.42 28.47 1.06
CA SER A 243 25.60 28.39 1.93
C SER A 243 26.89 28.19 1.12
N ALA A 244 26.88 27.30 0.12
CA ALA A 244 28.03 27.10 -0.76
C ALA A 244 28.38 28.37 -1.56
N ILE A 245 27.38 29.10 -2.05
CA ILE A 245 27.59 30.41 -2.70
C ILE A 245 28.20 31.39 -1.71
N ALA A 246 27.65 31.51 -0.51
CA ALA A 246 28.18 32.42 0.51
C ALA A 246 29.66 32.10 0.82
N GLN A 247 29.99 30.84 1.12
CA GLN A 247 31.34 30.41 1.46
C GLN A 247 32.37 30.74 0.38
N ARG A 248 32.01 30.49 -0.89
CA ARG A 248 32.91 30.74 -2.03
C ARG A 248 32.88 32.19 -2.50
N ARG A 249 31.83 32.96 -2.20
CA ARG A 249 31.63 34.35 -2.63
C ARG A 249 31.16 35.19 -1.43
N PRO A 250 32.08 35.58 -0.53
CA PRO A 250 31.75 36.33 0.69
C PRO A 250 31.04 37.67 0.44
N SER A 251 31.15 38.25 -0.76
CA SER A 251 30.44 39.47 -1.17
C SER A 251 28.91 39.34 -1.09
N PHE A 252 28.36 38.13 -1.17
CA PHE A 252 26.91 37.91 -1.08
C PHE A 252 26.38 37.73 0.35
N TYR A 253 27.23 37.76 1.38
CA TYR A 253 26.81 37.60 2.77
C TYR A 253 25.66 38.55 3.16
N GLY A 254 25.75 39.82 2.75
CA GLY A 254 24.73 40.83 3.04
C GLY A 254 23.35 40.55 2.41
N ARG A 255 23.28 39.70 1.37
CA ARG A 255 22.01 39.30 0.74
C ARG A 255 21.53 37.92 1.21
N ILE A 256 22.46 37.00 1.49
CA ILE A 256 22.15 35.60 1.81
C ILE A 256 21.83 35.42 3.30
N LEU A 257 22.68 35.96 4.19
CA LEU A 257 22.55 35.71 5.62
C LEU A 257 21.25 36.26 6.24
N PRO A 258 20.71 37.44 5.85
CA PRO A 258 19.39 37.87 6.32
C PRO A 258 18.28 36.86 6.04
N VAL A 259 18.31 36.21 4.87
CA VAL A 259 17.28 35.23 4.49
C VAL A 259 17.47 33.95 5.28
N LEU A 260 18.70 33.45 5.42
CA LEU A 260 18.97 32.25 6.22
C LEU A 260 18.67 32.47 7.72
N LEU A 261 18.97 33.65 8.26
CA LEU A 261 18.62 34.04 9.63
C LEU A 261 17.12 34.27 9.80
N SER A 262 16.37 34.62 8.75
CA SER A 262 14.90 34.70 8.82
C SER A 262 14.20 33.34 8.88
N LEU A 263 14.94 32.24 8.66
CA LEU A 263 14.45 30.86 8.83
C LEU A 263 14.62 30.38 10.28
N ASP A 264 14.92 31.29 11.21
CA ASP A 264 15.23 31.01 12.62
C ASP A 264 14.13 30.17 13.32
N PRO A 265 14.50 29.18 14.16
CA PRO A 265 13.55 28.27 14.81
C PRO A 265 12.57 28.97 15.76
N ALA A 266 12.92 30.16 16.29
CA ALA A 266 12.04 30.93 17.17
C ALA A 266 10.97 31.72 16.39
N SER A 267 11.24 32.02 15.11
CA SER A 267 10.26 32.67 14.24
C SER A 267 9.24 31.65 13.73
N SER A 268 7.95 31.95 13.89
CA SER A 268 6.82 31.02 13.78
C SER A 268 6.51 30.53 12.34
N ILE A 269 7.48 30.57 11.42
CA ILE A 269 7.28 30.33 9.98
C ILE A 269 7.64 28.88 9.58
N ILE A 270 8.41 28.13 10.39
CA ILE A 270 8.72 26.71 10.14
C ILE A 270 8.29 25.86 11.35
N LYS A 271 6.99 25.69 11.55
CA LYS A 271 6.48 24.50 12.26
C LYS A 271 6.65 23.28 11.35
N LEU A 272 7.86 22.77 11.23
CA LEU A 272 8.10 21.47 10.58
C LEU A 272 9.07 20.65 11.43
N ARG A 273 8.48 19.59 11.99
CA ARG A 273 9.04 18.44 12.68
C ARG A 273 10.08 17.69 11.81
N VAL A 274 11.19 18.31 11.40
CA VAL A 274 12.17 17.64 10.52
C VAL A 274 13.63 17.99 10.85
N PRO A 275 14.39 17.08 11.49
CA PRO A 275 15.81 17.30 11.87
C PRO A 275 16.74 17.68 10.70
N GLY A 276 16.47 17.19 9.48
CA GLY A 276 17.37 17.35 8.33
C GLY A 276 17.58 18.79 7.85
N ALA A 277 16.52 19.63 7.86
CA ALA A 277 16.63 21.03 7.48
C ALA A 277 17.36 21.87 8.53
N PHE A 278 17.18 21.54 9.82
CA PHE A 278 17.91 22.15 10.92
C PHE A 278 19.40 21.83 10.88
N HIS A 279 19.78 20.56 10.63
CA HIS A 279 21.17 20.20 10.45
C HIS A 279 21.82 20.90 9.26
N ALA A 280 21.11 21.04 8.14
CA ALA A 280 21.60 21.78 6.98
C ALA A 280 21.84 23.26 7.30
N LEU A 281 20.93 23.89 8.06
CA LEU A 281 21.07 25.28 8.50
C LEU A 281 22.21 25.47 9.51
N LYS A 282 22.33 24.56 10.49
CA LYS A 282 23.44 24.52 11.47
C LYS A 282 24.79 24.34 10.79
N SER A 283 24.86 23.44 9.81
CA SER A 283 26.05 23.24 8.98
C SER A 283 26.39 24.50 8.18
N ALA A 284 25.38 25.16 7.59
CA ALA A 284 25.56 26.40 6.86
C ALA A 284 26.10 27.54 7.75
N PHE A 285 25.57 27.73 8.96
CA PHE A 285 26.06 28.73 9.90
C PHE A 285 27.48 28.43 10.37
N THR A 286 27.78 27.17 10.69
CA THR A 286 29.12 26.74 11.08
C THR A 286 30.14 27.02 9.97
N ALA A 287 29.79 26.73 8.73
CA ALA A 287 30.67 26.98 7.59
C ALA A 287 30.86 28.49 7.32
N CYS A 288 29.81 29.30 7.49
CA CYS A 288 29.91 30.75 7.38
C CYS A 288 30.77 31.37 8.49
N LEU A 289 30.72 30.83 9.72
CA LEU A 289 31.53 31.27 10.87
C LEU A 289 33.03 30.98 10.69
N LYS A 290 33.38 29.89 9.99
CA LYS A 290 34.77 29.55 9.63
C LYS A 290 35.38 30.50 8.59
N CYS A 291 34.60 31.37 7.97
CA CYS A 291 35.10 32.31 6.96
C CYS A 291 35.93 33.43 7.63
N THR A 292 37.15 33.63 7.13
CA THR A 292 38.10 34.65 7.61
C THR A 292 37.96 36.00 6.89
N HIS A 293 37.09 36.10 5.88
CA HIS A 293 36.90 37.32 5.09
C HIS A 293 36.21 38.44 5.90
N SER A 294 36.58 39.71 5.66
CA SER A 294 36.05 40.87 6.40
C SER A 294 34.52 41.03 6.29
N SER A 295 33.94 40.66 5.14
CA SER A 295 32.48 40.64 4.94
C SER A 295 31.71 39.71 5.89
N ALA A 296 32.37 38.75 6.54
CA ALA A 296 31.79 37.85 7.54
C ALA A 296 31.65 38.49 8.92
N GLU A 297 32.50 39.47 9.23
CA GLU A 297 32.66 40.04 10.57
C GLU A 297 31.38 40.65 11.15
N PRO A 298 30.59 41.45 10.41
CA PRO A 298 29.33 42.02 10.91
C PRO A 298 28.27 40.98 11.27
N TRP A 299 28.41 39.74 10.77
CA TRP A 299 27.43 38.67 10.93
C TRP A 299 27.82 37.68 12.03
N ARG A 300 29.06 37.67 12.50
CA ARG A 300 29.56 36.65 13.46
C ARG A 300 28.74 36.59 14.74
N ALA A 301 28.42 37.74 15.33
CA ALA A 301 27.60 37.80 16.55
C ALA A 301 26.19 37.21 16.35
N ARG A 302 25.52 37.59 15.26
CA ARG A 302 24.16 37.11 14.92
C ARG A 302 24.14 35.62 14.55
N LEU A 303 25.17 35.14 13.85
CA LEU A 303 25.33 33.72 13.50
C LEU A 303 25.58 32.87 14.74
N PHE A 304 26.40 33.37 15.68
CA PHE A 304 26.68 32.68 16.93
C PHE A 304 25.42 32.60 17.83
N GLU A 305 24.65 33.69 17.92
CA GLU A 305 23.36 33.72 18.62
C GLU A 305 22.37 32.71 18.03
N ALA A 306 22.16 32.73 16.70
CA ALA A 306 21.29 31.77 16.01
C ALA A 306 21.76 30.31 16.18
N GLN A 307 23.08 30.07 16.18
CA GLN A 307 23.64 28.73 16.40
C GLN A 307 23.41 28.24 17.84
N ASN A 308 23.51 29.13 18.83
CA ASN A 308 23.23 28.79 20.24
C ASN A 308 21.75 28.44 20.46
N ILE A 309 20.82 29.17 19.83
CA ILE A 309 19.38 28.86 19.86
C ILE A 309 19.12 27.46 19.28
N ILE A 310 19.76 27.12 18.15
CA ILE A 310 19.65 25.78 17.54
C ILE A 310 20.20 24.69 18.49
N ASN A 311 21.34 24.94 19.14
CA ASN A 311 21.96 23.97 20.06
C ASN A 311 21.15 23.78 21.35
N GLN A 312 20.43 24.79 21.83
CA GLN A 312 19.52 24.67 22.98
C GLN A 312 18.29 23.80 22.66
N GLY A 313 17.87 23.73 21.40
CA GLY A 313 16.81 22.82 20.94
C GLY A 313 17.22 21.34 20.90
N ASP A 314 18.50 21.04 20.66
CA ASP A 314 19.07 19.68 20.77
C ASP A 314 19.24 19.26 22.25
N SER A 315 19.54 20.22 23.14
CA SER A 315 19.79 19.97 24.56
C SER A 315 18.58 19.47 25.36
N ILE A 316 17.34 19.60 24.87
CA ILE A 316 16.14 19.09 25.59
C ILE A 316 15.95 17.57 25.39
N LYS A 317 16.67 16.92 24.46
CA LYS A 317 16.66 15.45 24.31
C LYS A 317 17.92 14.74 24.83
N ASP A 318 19.04 15.45 24.96
CA ASP A 318 20.31 14.85 25.33
C ASP A 318 20.74 15.10 26.80
N THR A 319 19.99 15.88 27.58
CA THR A 319 20.22 16.06 29.04
C THR A 319 19.65 14.92 29.88
N ALA A 320 19.82 13.68 29.44
CA ALA A 320 19.69 12.49 30.28
C ALA A 320 20.97 11.63 30.30
N ASN A 321 21.92 11.84 29.38
CA ASN A 321 23.05 10.91 29.19
C ASN A 321 24.46 11.52 29.28
N ALA A 322 24.60 12.81 29.63
CA ALA A 322 25.91 13.45 29.75
C ALA A 322 26.17 13.98 31.17
N ALA A 323 26.17 13.07 32.15
CA ALA A 323 26.72 13.31 33.48
C ALA A 323 27.57 12.12 33.92
N LYS A 324 28.61 11.83 33.14
CA LYS A 324 29.79 11.08 33.57
C LYS A 324 30.91 11.31 32.55
N ASN A 325 32.09 11.63 33.07
CA ASN A 325 33.37 11.80 32.38
C ASN A 325 33.69 13.24 31.97
N PHE A 326 33.99 14.07 32.97
CA PHE A 326 35.01 15.10 32.83
C PHE A 326 36.30 14.58 33.46
N GLY A 327 37.37 14.54 32.67
CA GLY A 327 38.68 14.05 33.06
C GLY A 327 39.70 14.36 31.97
N ASP A 328 40.00 15.66 31.87
CA ASP A 328 41.32 16.25 31.60
C ASP A 328 42.21 15.66 30.50
N THR A 329 42.50 16.44 29.46
CA THR A 329 43.82 16.40 28.83
C THR A 329 44.12 17.70 28.09
N SER A 330 45.10 18.44 28.61
CA SER A 330 45.73 19.57 27.95
C SER A 330 47.08 19.15 27.33
N ILE A 331 47.28 19.53 26.06
CA ILE A 331 48.54 19.93 25.41
C ILE A 331 49.66 18.87 25.29
N ARG A 332 50.05 18.54 24.04
CA ARG A 332 51.38 18.88 23.45
C ARG A 332 51.48 18.38 22.00
N GLU A 333 51.78 19.33 21.11
CA GLU A 333 52.46 19.09 19.84
C GLU A 333 53.88 18.61 20.14
N GLU A 334 54.29 17.47 19.59
CA GLU A 334 55.69 17.11 19.38
C GLU A 334 55.85 16.37 18.04
N SER A 335 56.53 17.03 17.11
CA SER A 335 57.25 16.42 15.99
C SER A 335 58.56 15.84 16.53
N TRP A 336 59.02 14.66 16.07
CA TRP A 336 60.42 14.31 15.71
C TRP A 336 60.55 12.81 15.29
N PRO A 337 61.72 12.32 14.81
CA PRO A 337 62.08 12.05 13.42
C PRO A 337 62.09 10.54 13.02
N LEU A 338 62.39 10.31 11.74
CA LEU A 338 62.79 9.03 11.12
C LEU A 338 63.82 8.22 11.94
N MET A 339 63.44 7.02 12.40
CA MET A 339 64.28 5.81 12.46
C MET A 339 63.40 4.55 12.57
N PHE A 340 63.57 3.58 11.67
CA PHE A 340 62.96 2.25 11.73
C PHE A 340 63.88 1.27 12.48
N PRO A 341 63.40 0.54 13.51
CA PRO A 341 64.07 -0.65 14.04
C PRO A 341 63.56 -1.94 13.37
N LEU A 342 64.49 -2.89 13.18
CA LEU A 342 64.41 -4.10 12.33
C LEU A 342 63.87 -5.37 13.05
N GLU A 343 62.81 -5.29 13.86
CA GLU A 343 62.35 -6.46 14.65
C GLU A 343 60.82 -6.69 14.71
N LEU A 344 60.07 -6.41 13.63
CA LEU A 344 58.64 -6.73 13.53
C LEU A 344 58.34 -7.41 12.17
N ASP A 345 57.54 -8.47 12.18
CA ASP A 345 57.15 -9.24 10.99
C ASP A 345 56.60 -8.26 9.91
N PRO A 346 57.19 -8.19 8.70
CA PRO A 346 56.80 -7.22 7.68
C PRO A 346 55.30 -7.29 7.34
N TRP A 347 54.69 -8.46 7.52
CA TRP A 347 53.28 -8.70 7.25
C TRP A 347 52.34 -8.01 8.25
N GLU A 348 52.68 -8.02 9.55
CA GLU A 348 51.87 -7.33 10.58
C GLU A 348 51.97 -5.81 10.45
N LEU A 349 53.15 -5.30 10.07
CA LEU A 349 53.39 -3.87 9.81
C LEU A 349 52.65 -3.40 8.55
N LEU A 350 52.72 -4.18 7.47
CA LEU A 350 51.98 -3.92 6.25
C LEU A 350 50.47 -3.97 6.51
N GLN A 351 50.01 -4.94 7.29
CA GLN A 351 48.61 -5.05 7.68
C GLN A 351 48.15 -3.83 8.51
N LYS A 352 48.90 -3.43 9.54
CA LYS A 352 48.59 -2.22 10.32
C LYS A 352 48.57 -0.95 9.48
N HIS A 353 49.49 -0.84 8.52
CA HIS A 353 49.61 0.32 7.63
C HIS A 353 48.48 0.37 6.59
N VAL A 354 48.15 -0.76 5.96
CA VAL A 354 47.00 -0.89 5.06
C VAL A 354 45.70 -0.54 5.79
N LEU A 355 45.57 -0.96 7.05
CA LEU A 355 44.39 -0.68 7.89
C LEU A 355 44.31 0.78 8.35
N SER A 356 45.43 1.45 8.64
CA SER A 356 45.43 2.88 8.99
C SER A 356 45.02 3.77 7.82
N ASP A 357 45.39 3.38 6.60
CA ASP A 357 45.22 4.20 5.40
C ASP A 357 43.93 3.88 4.61
N TYR A 358 43.13 2.92 5.08
CA TYR A 358 41.83 2.60 4.48
C TYR A 358 40.84 3.77 4.55
N ALA A 359 40.98 4.66 5.55
CA ALA A 359 40.19 5.89 5.67
C ALA A 359 40.50 6.93 4.57
N ASN A 360 41.68 6.85 3.93
CA ASN A 360 42.16 7.78 2.92
C ASN A 360 42.02 7.24 1.48
N ASN A 361 41.21 6.20 1.25
CA ASN A 361 41.04 5.46 -0.03
C ASN A 361 42.28 4.69 -0.56
N GLU A 362 43.49 4.95 -0.07
CA GLU A 362 44.72 4.31 -0.57
C GLU A 362 44.90 2.87 -0.07
N GLY A 363 44.42 2.55 1.14
CA GLY A 363 44.50 1.19 1.71
C GLY A 363 43.74 0.12 0.91
N HIS A 364 42.68 0.50 0.19
CA HIS A 364 41.88 -0.44 -0.59
C HIS A 364 42.61 -0.97 -1.83
N GLU A 365 43.23 -0.06 -2.60
CA GLU A 365 44.00 -0.41 -3.80
C GLU A 365 45.22 -1.27 -3.44
N LEU A 366 45.88 -0.95 -2.31
CA LEU A 366 46.99 -1.74 -1.78
C LEU A 366 46.56 -3.16 -1.42
N THR A 367 45.43 -3.30 -0.71
CA THR A 367 44.85 -4.61 -0.37
C THR A 367 44.56 -5.44 -1.61
N LEU A 368 43.93 -4.84 -2.63
CA LEU A 368 43.63 -5.53 -3.89
C LEU A 368 44.89 -5.92 -4.65
N CYS A 369 45.93 -5.09 -4.65
CA CYS A 369 47.21 -5.43 -5.28
C CYS A 369 47.86 -6.64 -4.61
N ILE A 370 47.87 -6.68 -3.28
CA ILE A 370 48.41 -7.80 -2.50
C ILE A 370 47.61 -9.08 -2.78
N LEU A 371 46.28 -9.02 -2.72
CA LEU A 371 45.41 -10.16 -2.98
C LEU A 371 45.53 -10.69 -4.41
N ASN A 372 45.61 -9.80 -5.40
CA ASN A 372 45.83 -10.19 -6.79
C ASN A 372 47.22 -10.81 -7.03
N ARG A 373 48.24 -10.36 -6.29
CA ARG A 373 49.58 -10.94 -6.35
C ARG A 373 49.59 -12.35 -5.77
N LEU A 374 49.07 -12.52 -4.56
CA LEU A 374 48.94 -13.82 -3.89
C LEU A 374 48.10 -14.82 -4.70
N TYR A 375 47.02 -14.33 -5.33
CA TYR A 375 46.19 -15.16 -6.21
C TYR A 375 46.96 -15.65 -7.46
N ARG A 376 47.74 -14.77 -8.10
CA ARG A 376 48.57 -15.18 -9.25
C ARG A 376 49.67 -16.16 -8.87
N GLU A 377 50.28 -15.99 -7.71
CA GLU A 377 51.28 -16.93 -7.18
C GLU A 377 50.65 -18.29 -6.88
N ALA A 378 49.42 -18.31 -6.34
CA ALA A 378 48.66 -19.54 -6.14
C ALA A 378 48.28 -20.26 -7.46
N GLU A 379 48.02 -19.51 -8.55
CA GLU A 379 47.69 -20.07 -9.88
C GLU A 379 48.93 -20.49 -10.71
N GLN A 380 50.09 -19.86 -10.52
CA GLN A 380 51.28 -20.07 -11.36
C GLN A 380 52.19 -21.23 -10.89
N ASP A 381 52.17 -21.60 -9.60
CA ASP A 381 53.09 -22.61 -9.07
C ASP A 381 52.53 -24.04 -9.17
N GLN A 382 53.24 -24.90 -9.92
CA GLN A 382 52.99 -26.35 -10.02
C GLN A 382 53.49 -27.14 -8.79
N ASP A 383 54.17 -26.50 -7.83
CA ASP A 383 54.67 -27.13 -6.62
C ASP A 383 53.57 -27.24 -5.55
N PHE A 384 53.19 -28.48 -5.22
CA PHE A 384 52.09 -28.85 -4.32
C PHE A 384 52.18 -28.24 -2.91
N LEU A 385 53.39 -27.92 -2.42
CA LEU A 385 53.63 -27.35 -1.09
C LEU A 385 53.60 -25.80 -1.08
N SER A 386 54.12 -25.16 -2.13
CA SER A 386 54.14 -23.70 -2.26
C SER A 386 52.77 -23.13 -2.60
N SER A 387 52.02 -23.78 -3.51
CA SER A 387 50.63 -23.41 -3.86
C SER A 387 49.70 -23.48 -2.64
N ARG A 388 49.88 -24.49 -1.78
CA ARG A 388 49.09 -24.68 -0.55
C ARG A 388 49.41 -23.62 0.52
N THR A 389 50.64 -23.10 0.53
CA THR A 389 51.08 -22.01 1.42
C THR A 389 50.58 -20.65 0.92
N ALA A 390 50.67 -20.38 -0.39
CA ALA A 390 50.14 -19.14 -0.97
C ALA A 390 48.61 -19.03 -0.83
N THR A 391 47.88 -20.14 -1.02
CA THR A 391 46.43 -20.19 -0.84
C THR A 391 46.00 -19.98 0.61
N SER A 392 46.73 -20.56 1.58
CA SER A 392 46.43 -20.36 3.01
C SER A 392 46.77 -18.94 3.49
N VAL A 393 47.85 -18.34 2.99
CA VAL A 393 48.21 -16.95 3.26
C VAL A 393 47.20 -15.99 2.62
N TYR A 394 46.71 -16.28 1.42
CA TYR A 394 45.62 -15.54 0.79
C TYR A 394 44.36 -15.55 1.65
N GLU A 395 43.94 -16.74 2.10
CA GLU A 395 42.73 -16.90 2.91
C GLU A 395 42.87 -16.22 4.27
N SER A 396 43.99 -16.40 4.98
CA SER A 396 44.21 -15.81 6.30
C SER A 396 44.30 -14.28 6.23
N PHE A 397 44.99 -13.73 5.23
CA PHE A 397 45.09 -12.29 5.02
C PHE A 397 43.74 -11.67 4.66
N LEU A 398 43.02 -12.25 3.71
CA LEU A 398 41.70 -11.76 3.32
C LEU A 398 40.71 -11.82 4.49
N LEU A 399 40.69 -12.92 5.23
CA LEU A 399 39.82 -13.07 6.40
C LEU A 399 40.14 -12.01 7.45
N SER A 400 41.43 -11.82 7.77
CA SER A 400 41.87 -10.85 8.76
C SER A 400 41.54 -9.42 8.34
N VAL A 401 41.75 -9.05 7.07
CA VAL A 401 41.35 -7.73 6.56
C VAL A 401 39.83 -7.57 6.61
N ALA A 402 39.05 -8.58 6.24
CA ALA A 402 37.58 -8.53 6.28
C ALA A 402 37.04 -8.38 7.71
N GLU A 403 37.60 -9.09 8.69
CA GLU A 403 37.27 -8.97 10.12
C GLU A 403 37.62 -7.58 10.67
N ASN A 404 38.80 -7.07 10.33
CA ASN A 404 39.20 -5.72 10.75
C ASN A 404 38.31 -4.63 10.11
N LEU A 405 37.93 -4.77 8.83
CA LEU A 405 36.99 -3.84 8.19
C LEU A 405 35.61 -3.90 8.84
N ARG A 406 35.16 -5.08 9.28
CA ARG A 406 33.97 -5.22 10.11
C ARG A 406 34.13 -4.47 11.43
N ASP A 407 35.23 -4.65 12.15
CA ASP A 407 35.36 -4.15 13.52
C ASP A 407 35.69 -2.64 13.59
N MET A 408 36.46 -2.11 12.65
CA MET A 408 36.90 -0.71 12.62
C MET A 408 35.86 0.25 12.04
N PHE A 409 35.07 -0.18 11.05
CA PHE A 409 34.13 0.70 10.34
C PHE A 409 32.68 0.49 10.78
N PRO A 410 31.85 1.54 10.78
CA PRO A 410 30.42 1.41 11.06
C PRO A 410 29.72 0.59 9.97
N ALA A 411 28.57 -0.01 10.31
CA ALA A 411 27.82 -0.87 9.40
C ALA A 411 27.29 -0.16 8.12
N SER A 412 27.23 1.18 8.12
CA SER A 412 26.89 2.00 6.95
C SER A 412 28.00 2.07 5.90
N ASP A 413 29.22 1.66 6.27
CA ASP A 413 30.38 1.71 5.40
C ASP A 413 30.34 0.60 4.34
N LYS A 414 30.78 0.95 3.11
CA LYS A 414 30.71 0.08 1.93
C LYS A 414 32.02 -0.63 1.62
N SER A 415 33.08 -0.40 2.39
CA SER A 415 34.44 -0.87 2.08
C SER A 415 34.51 -2.40 2.09
N LEU A 416 33.88 -3.05 3.08
CA LEU A 416 33.80 -4.52 3.13
C LEU A 416 33.09 -5.09 1.90
N GLY A 417 31.90 -4.57 1.57
CA GLY A 417 31.16 -5.01 0.39
C GLY A 417 31.90 -4.76 -0.92
N LYS A 418 32.61 -3.63 -1.03
CA LYS A 418 33.44 -3.28 -2.20
C LYS A 418 34.60 -4.27 -2.36
N LEU A 419 35.34 -4.54 -1.28
CA LEU A 419 36.46 -5.50 -1.29
C LEU A 419 36.01 -6.86 -1.78
N LEU A 420 34.96 -7.43 -1.17
CA LEU A 420 34.44 -8.75 -1.53
C LEU A 420 33.98 -8.85 -2.99
N CYS A 421 33.56 -7.74 -3.59
CA CYS A 421 33.16 -7.70 -5.00
C CYS A 421 34.36 -7.61 -5.96
N GLU A 422 35.50 -7.09 -5.55
CA GLU A 422 36.66 -6.79 -6.41
C GLU A 422 37.78 -7.83 -6.33
N ILE A 423 37.85 -8.64 -5.27
CA ILE A 423 38.87 -9.68 -5.08
C ILE A 423 38.81 -10.81 -6.13
N PRO A 424 39.91 -11.45 -6.55
CA PRO A 424 39.86 -12.47 -7.60
C PRO A 424 39.04 -13.71 -7.20
N TYR A 425 39.24 -14.22 -5.99
CA TYR A 425 38.62 -15.46 -5.48
C TYR A 425 37.97 -15.23 -4.11
N LEU A 426 36.90 -15.95 -3.80
CA LEU A 426 36.19 -15.83 -2.51
C LEU A 426 36.32 -17.15 -1.74
N PRO A 427 37.15 -17.23 -0.68
CA PRO A 427 37.32 -18.41 0.15
C PRO A 427 36.09 -18.72 1.02
N GLU A 428 35.96 -19.98 1.45
CA GLU A 428 34.86 -20.42 2.32
C GLU A 428 34.91 -19.76 3.70
N GLY A 429 36.10 -19.47 4.25
CA GLY A 429 36.22 -18.72 5.51
C GLY A 429 35.52 -17.36 5.48
N VAL A 430 35.57 -16.66 4.34
CA VAL A 430 34.92 -15.36 4.15
C VAL A 430 33.41 -15.50 3.97
N LEU A 431 32.97 -16.58 3.31
CA LEU A 431 31.54 -16.90 3.21
C LEU A 431 30.93 -17.23 4.59
N LYS A 432 31.67 -17.93 5.45
CA LYS A 432 31.29 -18.17 6.86
C LYS A 432 31.25 -16.87 7.67
N LEU A 433 32.19 -15.95 7.44
CA LEU A 433 32.16 -14.62 8.05
C LEU A 433 30.90 -13.85 7.63
N LEU A 434 30.53 -13.89 6.35
CA LEU A 434 29.29 -13.30 5.84
C LEU A 434 28.04 -13.98 6.41
N GLU A 435 28.06 -15.29 6.57
CA GLU A 435 26.99 -16.05 7.22
C GLU A 435 26.78 -15.59 8.66
N GLY A 436 27.86 -15.45 9.44
CA GLY A 436 27.82 -14.90 10.80
C GLY A 436 27.34 -13.43 10.87
N LEU A 437 27.67 -12.62 9.86
CA LEU A 437 27.15 -11.25 9.74
C LEU A 437 25.65 -11.20 9.40
N CYS A 438 25.16 -12.12 8.58
CA CYS A 438 23.76 -12.19 8.18
C CYS A 438 22.89 -12.89 9.23
N SER A 439 23.47 -13.79 10.03
CA SER A 439 22.80 -14.60 11.05
C SER A 439 23.68 -14.70 12.30
N PRO A 440 23.66 -13.67 13.17
CA PRO A 440 24.45 -13.66 14.38
C PRO A 440 23.99 -14.76 15.34
N GLY A 441 24.93 -15.51 15.91
CA GLY A 441 24.64 -16.58 16.86
C GLY A 441 24.14 -16.04 18.21
N SER A 442 23.33 -16.83 18.93
CA SER A 442 22.72 -16.45 20.21
C SER A 442 23.69 -16.24 21.39
N ASN A 443 25.00 -16.43 21.18
CA ASN A 443 26.03 -16.44 22.24
C ASN A 443 26.91 -15.17 22.28
N GLU A 444 26.67 -14.16 21.45
CA GLU A 444 27.36 -12.88 21.58
C GLU A 444 26.70 -12.02 22.67
N LYS A 445 27.50 -11.64 23.67
CA LYS A 445 27.06 -10.98 24.91
C LYS A 445 26.11 -9.80 24.65
N GLN A 446 25.05 -9.83 25.46
CA GLN A 446 23.78 -9.12 25.41
C GLN A 446 23.85 -7.59 25.66
N ASP A 447 24.78 -6.86 25.03
CA ASP A 447 25.01 -5.44 25.38
C ASP A 447 24.90 -4.41 24.25
N LYS A 448 24.52 -4.77 23.01
CA LYS A 448 24.31 -3.78 21.92
C LYS A 448 23.23 -4.17 20.91
N ASP A 449 21.98 -4.24 21.34
CA ASP A 449 20.82 -4.57 20.47
C ASP A 449 20.58 -3.60 19.30
N ILE A 450 21.23 -2.42 19.26
CA ILE A 450 21.09 -1.47 18.16
C ILE A 450 22.14 -1.69 17.05
N GLN A 451 23.31 -2.29 17.36
CA GLN A 451 24.38 -2.50 16.37
C GLN A 451 24.23 -3.81 15.58
N SER A 452 23.53 -4.80 16.13
CA SER A 452 23.32 -6.11 15.49
C SER A 452 22.49 -5.99 14.21
N GLY A 453 21.39 -5.24 14.24
CA GLY A 453 20.49 -5.05 13.10
C GLY A 453 21.12 -4.32 11.90
N ASP A 454 22.02 -3.36 12.15
CA ASP A 454 22.72 -2.62 11.10
C ASP A 454 23.80 -3.49 10.45
N ARG A 455 24.51 -4.31 11.24
CA ARG A 455 25.49 -5.29 10.73
C ARG A 455 24.85 -6.37 9.87
N VAL A 456 23.66 -6.84 10.22
CA VAL A 456 22.86 -7.75 9.38
C VAL A 456 22.53 -7.11 8.04
N THR A 457 22.20 -5.81 8.03
CA THR A 457 21.94 -5.08 6.78
C THR A 457 23.20 -4.97 5.92
N GLN A 458 24.36 -4.74 6.53
CA GLN A 458 25.66 -4.71 5.87
C GLN A 458 25.99 -6.07 5.22
N GLY A 459 25.83 -7.17 5.97
CA GLY A 459 26.05 -8.53 5.48
C GLY A 459 25.12 -8.88 4.31
N LEU A 460 23.81 -8.68 4.48
CA LEU A 460 22.82 -8.94 3.43
C LEU A 460 23.04 -8.08 2.17
N SER A 461 23.50 -6.83 2.33
CA SER A 461 23.88 -5.96 1.21
C SER A 461 25.11 -6.50 0.46
N ALA A 462 26.12 -7.00 1.17
CA ALA A 462 27.29 -7.64 0.57
C ALA A 462 26.90 -8.92 -0.19
N VAL A 463 26.08 -9.79 0.42
CA VAL A 463 25.54 -11.01 -0.21
C VAL A 463 24.76 -10.67 -1.49
N TRP A 464 23.91 -9.64 -1.46
CA TRP A 464 23.20 -9.16 -2.64
C TRP A 464 24.14 -8.73 -3.76
N ASN A 465 25.17 -7.93 -3.46
CA ASN A 465 26.16 -7.50 -4.46
C ASN A 465 26.92 -8.69 -5.06
N LEU A 466 27.28 -9.69 -4.24
CA LEU A 466 27.95 -10.91 -4.70
C LEU A 466 27.06 -11.71 -5.67
N ILE A 467 25.77 -11.87 -5.36
CA ILE A 467 24.80 -12.54 -6.26
C ILE A 467 24.71 -11.85 -7.63
N MET A 468 24.76 -10.51 -7.64
CA MET A 468 24.64 -9.69 -8.84
C MET A 468 25.92 -9.67 -9.67
N LEU A 469 27.09 -9.60 -9.02
CA LEU A 469 28.38 -9.37 -9.67
C LEU A 469 29.18 -10.65 -9.93
N ARG A 470 28.89 -11.75 -9.21
CA ARG A 470 29.65 -13.02 -9.30
C ARG A 470 28.74 -14.24 -9.50
N PRO A 471 28.56 -14.71 -10.76
CA PRO A 471 27.74 -15.89 -11.04
C PRO A 471 28.22 -17.19 -10.38
N SER A 472 29.54 -17.38 -10.22
CA SER A 472 30.13 -18.61 -9.66
C SER A 472 29.76 -18.86 -8.19
N ASN A 473 29.61 -17.80 -7.39
CA ASN A 473 29.31 -17.90 -5.96
C ASN A 473 27.83 -17.67 -5.65
N ARG A 474 27.00 -17.51 -6.69
CA ARG A 474 25.60 -17.12 -6.56
C ARG A 474 24.80 -18.10 -5.72
N ASP A 475 25.00 -19.39 -5.91
CA ASP A 475 24.21 -20.43 -5.24
C ASP A 475 24.50 -20.47 -3.74
N ARG A 476 25.78 -20.41 -3.34
CA ARG A 476 26.16 -20.35 -1.92
C ARG A 476 25.73 -19.04 -1.25
N CYS A 477 25.87 -17.91 -1.93
CA CYS A 477 25.39 -16.62 -1.42
C CYS A 477 23.85 -16.58 -1.28
N LEU A 478 23.13 -17.19 -2.22
CA LEU A 478 21.68 -17.32 -2.15
C LEU A 478 21.27 -18.18 -0.96
N GLU A 479 21.96 -19.29 -0.72
CA GLU A 479 21.72 -20.17 0.42
C GLU A 479 21.85 -19.41 1.75
N ILE A 480 22.90 -18.60 1.93
CA ILE A 480 23.07 -17.75 3.12
C ILE A 480 21.85 -16.83 3.31
N ALA A 481 21.42 -16.13 2.25
CA ALA A 481 20.26 -15.23 2.32
C ALA A 481 18.95 -15.98 2.64
N LEU A 482 18.78 -17.20 2.13
CA LEU A 482 17.62 -18.05 2.39
C LEU A 482 17.63 -18.59 3.83
N GLN A 483 18.76 -19.04 4.35
CA GLN A 483 18.89 -19.48 5.74
C GLN A 483 18.62 -18.34 6.73
N SER A 484 19.11 -17.12 6.45
CA SER A 484 18.79 -15.93 7.25
C SER A 484 17.30 -15.57 7.23
N SER A 485 16.55 -15.99 6.21
CA SER A 485 15.09 -15.77 6.12
C SER A 485 14.26 -16.73 6.98
N THR A 486 14.89 -17.73 7.59
CA THR A 486 14.28 -18.66 8.56
C THR A 486 14.89 -18.52 9.95
N HIS A 487 15.61 -17.42 10.21
CA HIS A 487 16.25 -17.18 11.51
C HIS A 487 15.20 -16.94 12.61
N HIS A 488 15.50 -17.35 13.85
CA HIS A 488 14.59 -17.22 15.00
C HIS A 488 14.32 -15.75 15.37
N LEU A 489 15.34 -14.88 15.31
CA LEU A 489 15.19 -13.43 15.52
C LEU A 489 14.39 -12.79 14.38
N GLU A 490 13.27 -12.15 14.73
CA GLU A 490 12.36 -11.50 13.77
C GLU A 490 13.03 -10.37 12.97
N GLU A 491 13.89 -9.57 13.61
CA GLU A 491 14.54 -8.45 12.94
C GLU A 491 15.47 -8.92 11.79
N VAL A 492 16.25 -9.97 12.04
CA VAL A 492 17.14 -10.59 11.04
C VAL A 492 16.31 -11.18 9.91
N ARG A 493 15.31 -11.99 10.28
CA ARG A 493 14.40 -12.66 9.37
C ARG A 493 13.70 -11.70 8.42
N MET A 494 13.13 -10.62 8.95
CA MET A 494 12.41 -9.62 8.13
C MET A 494 13.33 -8.87 7.17
N LYS A 495 14.58 -8.57 7.56
CA LYS A 495 15.56 -7.94 6.64
C LYS A 495 15.96 -8.89 5.51
N ALA A 496 16.20 -10.16 5.83
CA ALA A 496 16.52 -11.19 4.84
C ALA A 496 15.34 -11.45 3.89
N ILE A 497 14.12 -11.64 4.41
CA ILE A 497 12.90 -11.77 3.61
C ILE A 497 12.70 -10.56 2.70
N ARG A 498 12.92 -9.34 3.21
CA ARG A 498 12.80 -8.12 2.40
C ARG A 498 13.78 -8.10 1.23
N LEU A 499 15.02 -8.59 1.43
CA LEU A 499 15.98 -8.74 0.35
C LEU A 499 15.54 -9.82 -0.65
N VAL A 500 15.25 -11.02 -0.16
CA VAL A 500 14.89 -12.19 -0.98
C VAL A 500 13.62 -11.91 -1.79
N ALA A 501 12.52 -11.52 -1.15
CA ALA A 501 11.23 -11.33 -1.80
C ALA A 501 11.16 -10.09 -2.71
N ASN A 502 11.85 -8.99 -2.38
CA ASN A 502 11.73 -7.75 -3.18
C ASN A 502 12.84 -7.56 -4.22
N LYS A 503 14.04 -8.10 -3.99
CA LYS A 503 15.20 -7.88 -4.88
C LYS A 503 15.59 -9.12 -5.66
N LEU A 504 15.59 -10.30 -5.03
CA LEU A 504 16.07 -11.54 -5.65
C LEU A 504 14.96 -12.31 -6.37
N PHE A 505 13.76 -12.39 -5.78
CA PHE A 505 12.63 -13.13 -6.33
C PHE A 505 12.18 -12.68 -7.74
N PRO A 506 12.21 -11.38 -8.11
CA PRO A 506 11.92 -10.96 -9.48
C PRO A 506 12.92 -11.47 -10.55
N MET A 507 14.06 -12.02 -10.15
CA MET A 507 15.06 -12.54 -11.08
C MET A 507 14.69 -13.96 -11.53
N ALA A 508 14.36 -14.14 -12.81
CA ALA A 508 13.92 -15.42 -13.36
C ALA A 508 14.90 -16.59 -13.13
N SER A 509 16.21 -16.33 -13.13
CA SER A 509 17.25 -17.35 -12.91
C SER A 509 17.31 -17.89 -11.47
N ILE A 510 16.75 -17.17 -10.50
CA ILE A 510 16.84 -17.47 -9.06
C ILE A 510 15.45 -17.76 -8.46
N SER A 511 14.40 -17.15 -9.02
CA SER A 511 13.01 -17.23 -8.54
C SER A 511 12.57 -18.66 -8.21
N LYS A 512 12.81 -19.63 -9.11
CA LYS A 512 12.43 -21.03 -8.90
C LYS A 512 13.10 -21.64 -7.67
N LYS A 513 14.40 -21.42 -7.47
CA LYS A 513 15.13 -21.92 -6.29
C LYS A 513 14.59 -21.34 -4.98
N ILE A 514 14.15 -20.08 -5.00
CA ILE A 514 13.52 -19.43 -3.84
C ILE A 514 12.14 -20.04 -3.58
N GLU A 515 11.33 -20.29 -4.62
CA GLU A 515 10.03 -20.97 -4.48
C GLU A 515 10.22 -22.40 -3.92
N ASP A 516 11.16 -23.16 -4.45
CA ASP A 516 11.42 -24.53 -4.02
C ASP A 516 11.81 -24.57 -2.53
N PHE A 517 12.73 -23.69 -2.10
CA PHE A 517 13.12 -23.57 -0.68
C PHE A 517 11.95 -23.16 0.22
N ALA A 518 11.15 -22.18 -0.20
CA ALA A 518 10.00 -21.72 0.58
C ALA A 518 8.92 -22.80 0.71
N ASN A 519 8.68 -23.58 -0.35
CA ASN A 519 7.77 -24.73 -0.32
C ASN A 519 8.29 -25.84 0.61
N GLU A 520 9.59 -26.15 0.56
CA GLU A 520 10.21 -27.13 1.46
C GLU A 520 10.01 -26.74 2.93
N LYS A 521 10.26 -25.47 3.29
CA LYS A 521 10.05 -24.99 4.65
C LYS A 521 8.57 -24.97 5.06
N LEU A 522 7.66 -24.62 4.16
CA LEU A 522 6.22 -24.70 4.43
C LEU A 522 5.78 -26.16 4.69
N ASN A 523 6.25 -27.10 3.87
CA ASN A 523 5.92 -28.52 4.02
C ASN A 523 6.55 -29.14 5.26
N SER A 524 7.74 -28.70 5.70
CA SER A 524 8.33 -29.17 6.95
C SER A 524 7.45 -28.90 8.18
N VAL A 525 6.54 -27.91 8.12
CA VAL A 525 5.58 -27.67 9.20
C VAL A 525 4.58 -28.83 9.36
N LEU A 526 4.33 -29.61 8.30
CA LEU A 526 3.51 -30.83 8.37
C LEU A 526 4.23 -31.97 9.12
N GLU A 527 5.56 -31.98 9.12
CA GLU A 527 6.38 -33.00 9.77
C GLU A 527 6.66 -32.71 11.25
N VAL A 528 6.42 -31.48 11.72
CA VAL A 528 6.49 -31.10 13.14
C VAL A 528 5.25 -31.64 13.88
N ILE A 529 5.23 -32.96 14.09
CA ILE A 529 4.24 -33.65 14.93
C ILE A 529 4.88 -33.89 16.30
N PRO A 530 4.40 -33.28 17.41
CA PRO A 530 4.46 -33.97 18.68
C PRO A 530 3.41 -35.08 18.60
N SER A 531 3.87 -36.32 18.51
CA SER A 531 3.04 -37.52 18.49
C SER A 531 2.17 -37.57 19.74
N GLY A 532 0.94 -37.09 19.62
CA GLY A 532 -0.09 -37.13 20.63
C GLY A 532 -1.33 -37.75 20.04
N ASP A 533 -1.24 -39.01 19.62
CA ASP A 533 -2.40 -39.90 19.54
C ASP A 533 -1.94 -41.36 19.51
N SER A 534 -2.07 -42.01 20.66
CA SER A 534 -2.32 -43.45 20.73
C SER A 534 -3.38 -43.66 21.80
N ALA A 535 -4.48 -44.25 21.35
CA ALA A 535 -5.74 -44.28 22.04
C ALA A 535 -5.85 -45.40 23.11
N VAL A 536 -6.83 -45.18 23.99
CA VAL A 536 -7.69 -46.11 24.77
C VAL A 536 -7.27 -46.58 26.19
N THR A 537 -8.17 -46.28 27.15
CA THR A 537 -8.49 -46.95 28.45
C THR A 537 -7.48 -46.77 29.60
N GLU A 538 -7.78 -46.38 30.85
CA GLU A 538 -8.97 -46.44 31.71
C GLU A 538 -9.02 -45.26 32.73
N MET A 539 -10.24 -44.93 33.18
CA MET A 539 -10.66 -44.41 34.49
C MET A 539 -9.59 -43.89 35.50
N SER A 540 -9.68 -42.61 35.89
CA SER A 540 -9.90 -42.14 37.30
C SER A 540 -9.37 -40.71 37.60
N THR A 541 -10.31 -39.87 38.06
CA THR A 541 -10.19 -38.67 38.93
C THR A 541 -9.41 -37.41 38.48
N PRO A 542 -9.96 -36.19 38.73
CA PRO A 542 -9.34 -34.93 38.35
C PRO A 542 -8.46 -34.39 39.47
N VAL A 543 -7.17 -34.12 39.21
CA VAL A 543 -6.36 -33.25 40.06
C VAL A 543 -5.63 -32.26 39.17
N ALA A 544 -5.86 -30.98 39.48
CA ALA A 544 -5.33 -29.81 38.82
C ALA A 544 -3.80 -29.81 38.73
N HIS A 545 -3.27 -29.56 37.54
CA HIS A 545 -2.14 -28.69 37.20
C HIS A 545 -1.92 -28.80 35.69
N ASN A 546 -2.36 -27.81 34.90
CA ASN A 546 -2.13 -27.80 33.45
C ASN A 546 -1.87 -26.38 32.94
N ASP A 547 -0.75 -25.80 33.38
CA ASP A 547 -0.24 -24.52 32.87
C ASP A 547 0.87 -24.71 31.80
N GLY A 548 1.43 -25.92 31.68
CA GLY A 548 2.51 -26.23 30.73
C GLY A 548 2.10 -26.43 29.27
N GLY A 549 0.79 -26.50 28.97
CA GLY A 549 0.30 -26.68 27.59
C GLY A 549 0.34 -25.40 26.75
N LEU A 550 0.05 -24.25 27.36
CA LEU A 550 -0.12 -22.98 26.64
C LEU A 550 1.22 -22.39 26.18
N GLU A 551 2.27 -22.54 26.99
CA GLU A 551 3.64 -22.11 26.65
C GLU A 551 4.22 -22.94 25.49
N ASN A 552 4.08 -24.27 25.53
CA ASN A 552 4.53 -25.17 24.46
C ASN A 552 3.80 -24.92 23.13
N LEU A 553 2.49 -24.64 23.18
CA LEU A 553 1.71 -24.24 22.02
C LEU A 553 2.20 -22.89 21.46
N SER A 554 2.51 -21.90 22.33
CA SER A 554 3.00 -20.59 21.89
C SER A 554 4.36 -20.66 21.19
N ALA A 555 5.27 -21.50 21.69
CA ALA A 555 6.58 -21.75 21.08
C ALA A 555 6.42 -22.44 19.71
N SER A 556 5.58 -23.48 19.63
CA SER A 556 5.26 -24.17 18.38
C SER A 556 4.61 -23.25 17.33
N VAL A 557 3.76 -22.30 17.75
CA VAL A 557 3.19 -21.28 16.84
C VAL A 557 4.28 -20.34 16.30
N ALA A 558 5.23 -19.91 17.13
CA ALA A 558 6.34 -19.04 16.71
C ALA A 558 7.30 -19.76 15.74
N ASP A 559 7.55 -21.04 15.96
CA ASP A 559 8.36 -21.88 15.08
C ASP A 559 7.67 -22.08 13.71
N ALA A 560 6.38 -22.40 13.73
CA ALA A 560 5.57 -22.49 12.51
C ALA A 560 5.55 -21.15 11.74
N GLN A 561 5.38 -20.01 12.44
CA GLN A 561 5.45 -18.69 11.83
C GLN A 561 6.82 -18.42 11.18
N THR A 562 7.90 -18.82 11.83
CA THR A 562 9.27 -18.62 11.34
C THR A 562 9.49 -19.36 10.02
N LEU A 563 9.06 -20.61 9.93
CA LEU A 563 9.18 -21.43 8.71
C LEU A 563 8.28 -20.93 7.57
N MET A 564 7.10 -20.40 7.89
CA MET A 564 6.15 -19.89 6.90
C MET A 564 6.44 -18.47 6.40
N SER A 565 7.20 -17.67 7.16
CA SER A 565 7.34 -16.22 6.93
C SER A 565 7.78 -15.85 5.51
N LEU A 566 8.79 -16.56 4.96
CA LEU A 566 9.25 -16.32 3.59
C LEU A 566 8.14 -16.63 2.58
N TYR A 567 7.47 -17.78 2.71
CA TYR A 567 6.41 -18.21 1.79
C TYR A 567 5.26 -17.19 1.72
N PHE A 568 4.81 -16.68 2.87
CA PHE A 568 3.78 -15.66 2.95
C PHE A 568 4.22 -14.33 2.31
N ALA A 569 5.49 -13.95 2.46
CA ALA A 569 6.03 -12.77 1.77
C ALA A 569 6.05 -12.96 0.25
N LEU A 570 6.40 -14.15 -0.26
CA LEU A 570 6.36 -14.47 -1.69
C LEU A 570 4.94 -14.42 -2.25
N CYS A 571 3.93 -14.80 -1.46
CA CYS A 571 2.52 -14.68 -1.85
C CYS A 571 2.11 -13.23 -2.18
N THR A 572 2.80 -12.20 -1.64
CA THR A 572 2.54 -10.79 -2.03
C THR A 572 3.03 -10.46 -3.45
N LYS A 573 4.00 -11.22 -3.96
CA LYS A 573 4.62 -11.03 -5.29
C LYS A 573 3.98 -11.91 -6.35
N LYS A 574 3.64 -13.15 -5.99
CA LYS A 574 3.02 -14.14 -6.86
C LYS A 574 1.81 -14.74 -6.17
N HIS A 575 0.62 -14.22 -6.51
CA HIS A 575 -0.63 -14.51 -5.80
C HIS A 575 -1.10 -15.95 -5.99
N SER A 576 -0.71 -16.62 -7.08
CA SER A 576 -1.00 -18.03 -7.34
C SER A 576 -0.51 -18.99 -6.23
N LEU A 577 0.53 -18.61 -5.48
CA LEU A 577 1.07 -19.40 -4.37
C LEU A 577 0.09 -19.54 -3.19
N LEU A 578 -0.90 -18.64 -3.07
CA LEU A 578 -1.94 -18.71 -2.05
C LEU A 578 -2.77 -19.99 -2.15
N ARG A 579 -3.01 -20.49 -3.37
CA ARG A 579 -3.84 -21.70 -3.56
C ARG A 579 -3.23 -22.91 -2.83
N HIS A 580 -1.90 -22.99 -2.77
CA HIS A 580 -1.22 -24.06 -2.05
C HIS A 580 -1.43 -23.94 -0.53
N VAL A 581 -1.43 -22.73 0.05
CA VAL A 581 -1.72 -22.50 1.48
C VAL A 581 -3.11 -23.04 1.83
N PHE A 582 -4.11 -22.74 1.00
CA PHE A 582 -5.47 -23.25 1.18
C PHE A 582 -5.55 -24.78 1.03
N ALA A 583 -4.78 -25.36 0.12
CA ALA A 583 -4.76 -26.80 -0.12
C ALA A 583 -4.18 -27.60 1.06
N ILE A 584 -3.12 -27.09 1.70
CA ILE A 584 -2.48 -27.77 2.84
C ILE A 584 -3.15 -27.44 4.19
N TYR A 585 -3.99 -26.41 4.24
CA TYR A 585 -4.56 -25.89 5.50
C TYR A 585 -5.29 -26.97 6.30
N GLY A 586 -6.08 -27.83 5.64
CA GLY A 586 -6.80 -28.93 6.30
C GLY A 586 -5.88 -29.85 7.10
N SER A 587 -4.72 -30.19 6.53
CA SER A 587 -3.69 -31.08 7.10
C SER A 587 -2.74 -30.44 8.11
N LEU A 588 -2.78 -29.11 8.31
CA LEU A 588 -1.87 -28.43 9.23
C LEU A 588 -2.20 -28.75 10.71
N PRO A 589 -1.18 -28.90 11.58
CA PRO A 589 -1.35 -28.93 13.03
C PRO A 589 -2.04 -27.67 13.57
N GLN A 590 -2.67 -27.76 14.75
CA GLN A 590 -3.43 -26.63 15.32
C GLN A 590 -2.58 -25.37 15.53
N ALA A 591 -1.32 -25.52 15.99
CA ALA A 591 -0.39 -24.40 16.13
C ALA A 591 -0.09 -23.71 14.78
N ALA A 592 0.09 -24.51 13.71
CA ALA A 592 0.31 -24.00 12.37
C ALA A 592 -0.95 -23.33 11.79
N LYS A 593 -2.15 -23.87 12.03
CA LYS A 593 -3.43 -23.22 11.67
C LYS A 593 -3.55 -21.85 12.33
N GLN A 594 -3.22 -21.73 13.63
CA GLN A 594 -3.21 -20.44 14.33
C GLN A 594 -2.18 -19.47 13.75
N ALA A 595 -0.98 -19.94 13.37
CA ALA A 595 0.02 -19.13 12.68
C ALA A 595 -0.52 -18.56 11.36
N VAL A 596 -1.18 -19.40 10.54
CA VAL A 596 -1.83 -19.00 9.29
C VAL A 596 -2.92 -17.95 9.54
N HIS A 597 -3.80 -18.15 10.53
CA HIS A 597 -4.87 -17.20 10.87
C HIS A 597 -4.34 -15.82 11.31
N ARG A 598 -3.13 -15.74 11.88
CA ARG A 598 -2.49 -14.46 12.21
C ARG A 598 -1.92 -13.75 10.98
N GLN A 599 -1.38 -14.49 10.02
CA GLN A 599 -0.68 -13.94 8.85
C GLN A 599 -1.61 -13.60 7.67
N VAL A 600 -2.65 -14.41 7.43
CA VAL A 600 -3.54 -14.25 6.28
C VAL A 600 -4.23 -12.88 6.22
N PRO A 601 -4.77 -12.31 7.32
CA PRO A 601 -5.38 -10.98 7.25
C PRO A 601 -4.42 -9.88 6.78
N ILE A 602 -3.14 -9.95 7.18
CA ILE A 602 -2.10 -8.99 6.78
C ILE A 602 -1.79 -9.16 5.29
N LEU A 603 -1.70 -10.41 4.84
CA LEU A 603 -1.44 -10.77 3.45
C LEU A 603 -2.58 -10.34 2.51
N ILE A 604 -3.83 -10.64 2.87
CA ILE A 604 -5.01 -10.31 2.07
C ILE A 604 -5.21 -8.79 1.96
N ARG A 605 -4.97 -8.03 3.03
CA ARG A 605 -4.99 -6.54 2.96
C ARG A 605 -3.93 -5.99 2.00
N THR A 606 -2.80 -6.67 1.85
CA THR A 606 -1.72 -6.26 0.94
C THR A 606 -2.01 -6.64 -0.51
N ILE A 607 -2.60 -7.82 -0.74
CA ILE A 607 -2.91 -8.35 -2.09
C ILE A 607 -4.18 -7.72 -2.68
N GLY A 608 -5.21 -7.50 -1.86
CA GLY A 608 -6.53 -7.07 -2.33
C GLY A 608 -7.27 -8.16 -3.11
N CYS A 609 -8.17 -7.77 -4.01
CA CYS A 609 -9.00 -8.67 -4.83
C CYS A 609 -8.27 -9.12 -6.11
N SER A 610 -7.17 -9.87 -5.97
CA SER A 610 -6.46 -10.40 -7.14
C SER A 610 -7.24 -11.53 -7.83
N PRO A 611 -7.04 -11.76 -9.15
CA PRO A 611 -7.75 -12.81 -9.88
C PRO A 611 -7.50 -14.22 -9.32
N ASP A 612 -6.28 -14.50 -8.84
CA ASP A 612 -5.95 -15.76 -8.18
C ASP A 612 -6.76 -15.95 -6.89
N LEU A 613 -6.90 -14.90 -6.07
CA LEU A 613 -7.69 -14.94 -4.84
C LEU A 613 -9.19 -15.11 -5.14
N LEU A 614 -9.72 -14.41 -6.14
CA LEU A 614 -11.10 -14.58 -6.59
C LEU A 614 -11.37 -16.00 -7.11
N GLY A 615 -10.38 -16.60 -7.78
CA GLY A 615 -10.41 -18.01 -8.18
C GLY A 615 -10.46 -18.97 -7.00
N ILE A 616 -9.75 -18.68 -5.90
CA ILE A 616 -9.82 -19.47 -4.65
C ILE A 616 -11.17 -19.28 -3.97
N ILE A 617 -11.72 -18.06 -3.93
CA ILE A 617 -13.04 -17.81 -3.33
C ILE A 617 -14.15 -18.53 -4.10
N SER A 618 -14.08 -18.54 -5.43
CA SER A 618 -15.08 -19.20 -6.28
C SER A 618 -15.00 -20.74 -6.24
N ASP A 619 -13.83 -21.27 -5.91
CA ASP A 619 -13.54 -22.71 -5.86
C ASP A 619 -12.51 -23.01 -4.75
N PRO A 620 -12.95 -23.02 -3.48
CA PRO A 620 -12.06 -23.22 -2.35
C PRO A 620 -11.66 -24.70 -2.22
N PRO A 621 -10.38 -24.99 -1.93
CA PRO A 621 -9.96 -26.34 -1.55
C PRO A 621 -10.72 -26.89 -0.33
N GLY A 622 -10.85 -28.21 -0.23
CA GLY A 622 -11.48 -28.88 0.91
C GLY A 622 -10.86 -28.49 2.26
N ASP A 623 -11.65 -28.54 3.34
CA ASP A 623 -11.24 -28.24 4.72
C ASP A 623 -10.69 -26.84 4.99
N SER A 624 -10.92 -25.87 4.10
CA SER A 624 -10.45 -24.47 4.24
C SER A 624 -11.53 -23.46 4.63
N ARG A 625 -12.70 -23.94 5.11
CA ARG A 625 -13.87 -23.11 5.43
C ARG A 625 -13.55 -21.96 6.39
N ASP A 626 -12.91 -22.26 7.52
CA ASP A 626 -12.62 -21.24 8.54
C ASP A 626 -11.66 -20.17 8.03
N LEU A 627 -10.68 -20.59 7.22
CA LEU A 627 -9.76 -19.68 6.56
C LEU A 627 -10.48 -18.80 5.53
N LEU A 628 -11.35 -19.40 4.72
CA LEU A 628 -12.16 -18.70 3.72
C LEU A 628 -13.04 -17.64 4.38
N MET A 629 -13.73 -17.98 5.47
CA MET A 629 -14.57 -17.02 6.20
C MET A 629 -13.75 -15.84 6.74
N GLN A 630 -12.53 -16.08 7.22
CA GLN A 630 -11.62 -15.01 7.67
C GLN A 630 -11.15 -14.12 6.51
N VAL A 631 -10.87 -14.70 5.34
CA VAL A 631 -10.53 -13.93 4.13
C VAL A 631 -11.69 -13.05 3.69
N LEU A 632 -12.91 -13.60 3.66
CA LEU A 632 -14.12 -12.84 3.30
C LEU A 632 -14.36 -11.68 4.28
N GLN A 633 -14.23 -11.92 5.59
CA GLN A 633 -14.34 -10.85 6.58
C GLN A 633 -13.24 -9.79 6.36
N THR A 634 -11.99 -10.20 6.14
CA THR A 634 -10.87 -9.26 5.93
C THR A 634 -11.07 -8.36 4.70
N LEU A 635 -11.60 -8.91 3.60
CA LEU A 635 -11.88 -8.15 2.38
C LEU A 635 -13.05 -7.17 2.53
N THR A 636 -13.94 -7.38 3.52
CA THR A 636 -15.20 -6.64 3.67
C THR A 636 -15.29 -5.78 4.93
N ASP A 637 -14.28 -5.82 5.81
CA ASP A 637 -14.25 -5.13 7.12
C ASP A 637 -14.17 -3.59 7.04
N ALA A 638 -13.72 -3.02 5.91
CA ALA A 638 -13.50 -1.56 5.80
C ALA A 638 -13.68 -0.96 4.39
N ALA A 639 -13.87 -1.78 3.36
CA ALA A 639 -13.91 -1.34 1.97
C ALA A 639 -15.21 -1.79 1.27
N VAL A 640 -15.71 -0.95 0.35
CA VAL A 640 -16.82 -1.35 -0.52
C VAL A 640 -16.33 -2.49 -1.42
N PRO A 641 -16.95 -3.68 -1.39
CA PRO A 641 -16.50 -4.82 -2.17
C PRO A 641 -16.62 -4.54 -3.67
N SER A 642 -15.64 -5.00 -4.44
CA SER A 642 -15.65 -4.86 -5.90
C SER A 642 -16.75 -5.72 -6.54
N LYS A 643 -17.19 -5.36 -7.76
CA LYS A 643 -18.19 -6.15 -8.51
C LYS A 643 -17.73 -7.59 -8.76
N GLU A 644 -16.43 -7.77 -9.01
CA GLU A 644 -15.82 -9.08 -9.24
C GLU A 644 -15.84 -9.95 -7.97
N LEU A 645 -15.57 -9.36 -6.80
CA LEU A 645 -15.68 -10.06 -5.51
C LEU A 645 -17.12 -10.49 -5.22
N ILE A 646 -18.09 -9.60 -5.46
CA ILE A 646 -19.53 -9.92 -5.32
C ILE A 646 -19.89 -11.10 -6.23
N SER A 647 -19.45 -11.09 -7.49
CA SER A 647 -19.73 -12.19 -8.44
C SER A 647 -19.11 -13.53 -8.01
N SER A 648 -17.90 -13.50 -7.45
CA SER A 648 -17.19 -14.69 -6.96
C SER A 648 -17.88 -15.30 -5.75
N ILE A 649 -18.32 -14.47 -4.81
CA ILE A 649 -19.07 -14.89 -3.63
C ILE A 649 -20.45 -15.46 -4.02
N LYS A 650 -21.13 -14.86 -5.00
CA LYS A 650 -22.39 -15.39 -5.56
C LYS A 650 -22.18 -16.77 -6.20
N SER A 651 -21.11 -16.93 -6.97
CA SER A 651 -20.73 -18.22 -7.55
C SER A 651 -20.50 -19.27 -6.46
N LEU A 652 -19.77 -18.92 -5.40
CA LEU A 652 -19.55 -19.79 -4.25
C LEU A 652 -20.89 -20.19 -3.58
N TYR A 653 -21.77 -19.23 -3.29
CA TYR A 653 -23.10 -19.51 -2.72
C TYR A 653 -23.94 -20.42 -3.61
N SER A 654 -23.86 -20.25 -4.94
CA SER A 654 -24.61 -21.10 -5.87
C SER A 654 -24.23 -22.58 -5.77
N LYS A 655 -22.95 -22.87 -5.46
CA LYS A 655 -22.39 -24.21 -5.27
C LYS A 655 -22.61 -24.76 -3.87
N THR A 656 -22.37 -23.97 -2.83
CA THR A 656 -22.39 -24.44 -1.43
C THR A 656 -23.76 -24.33 -0.77
N LYS A 657 -24.63 -23.44 -1.26
CA LYS A 657 -25.90 -23.02 -0.63
C LYS A 657 -25.73 -22.53 0.81
N ASP A 658 -24.52 -22.12 1.19
CA ASP A 658 -24.23 -21.62 2.52
C ASP A 658 -24.44 -20.10 2.61
N VAL A 659 -25.49 -19.72 3.35
CA VAL A 659 -25.93 -18.33 3.51
C VAL A 659 -24.90 -17.47 4.26
N GLU A 660 -24.07 -18.06 5.12
CA GLU A 660 -23.09 -17.31 5.92
C GLU A 660 -22.03 -16.64 5.04
N VAL A 661 -21.72 -17.22 3.89
CA VAL A 661 -20.80 -16.65 2.90
C VAL A 661 -21.30 -15.29 2.40
N LEU A 662 -22.62 -15.12 2.30
CA LEU A 662 -23.23 -13.87 1.85
C LEU A 662 -23.13 -12.75 2.89
N PHE A 663 -22.85 -13.05 4.17
CA PHE A 663 -22.79 -12.03 5.23
C PHE A 663 -21.75 -10.93 4.94
N ALA A 664 -20.68 -11.30 4.23
CA ALA A 664 -19.64 -10.39 3.78
C ALA A 664 -20.17 -9.32 2.80
N ILE A 665 -21.21 -9.65 2.01
CA ILE A 665 -21.75 -8.79 0.95
C ILE A 665 -23.21 -8.36 1.16
N LEU A 666 -23.91 -8.84 2.20
CA LEU A 666 -25.34 -8.58 2.44
C LEU A 666 -25.72 -7.10 2.31
N ALA A 667 -24.93 -6.19 2.86
CA ALA A 667 -25.17 -4.74 2.81
C ALA A 667 -25.12 -4.13 1.40
N HIS A 668 -24.57 -4.86 0.42
CA HIS A 668 -24.33 -4.41 -0.95
C HIS A 668 -25.20 -5.15 -1.98
N LEU A 669 -26.00 -6.12 -1.56
CA LEU A 669 -26.91 -6.85 -2.44
C LEU A 669 -28.20 -6.05 -2.68
N PRO A 670 -28.74 -6.05 -3.91
CA PRO A 670 -30.01 -5.43 -4.21
C PRO A 670 -31.17 -6.24 -3.61
N LYS A 671 -32.31 -5.57 -3.40
CA LYS A 671 -33.54 -6.15 -2.85
C LYS A 671 -33.97 -7.45 -3.53
N ASP A 672 -33.93 -7.49 -4.86
CA ASP A 672 -34.37 -8.64 -5.66
C ASP A 672 -33.53 -9.90 -5.41
N GLU A 673 -32.31 -9.74 -4.92
CA GLU A 673 -31.40 -10.84 -4.59
C GLU A 673 -31.43 -11.22 -3.11
N VAL A 674 -31.73 -10.26 -2.21
CA VAL A 674 -31.84 -10.54 -0.77
C VAL A 674 -33.14 -11.28 -0.44
N LEU A 675 -34.27 -10.89 -1.06
CA LEU A 675 -35.58 -11.47 -0.75
C LEU A 675 -35.65 -13.00 -0.93
N PRO A 676 -35.11 -13.61 -2.01
CA PRO A 676 -35.12 -15.06 -2.18
C PRO A 676 -34.29 -15.83 -1.14
N VAL A 677 -33.24 -15.20 -0.59
CA VAL A 677 -32.34 -15.84 0.41
C VAL A 677 -32.81 -15.58 1.85
N PHE A 678 -33.68 -14.58 2.04
CA PHE A 678 -34.18 -14.15 3.34
C PHE A 678 -34.82 -15.27 4.19
N PRO A 679 -35.61 -16.21 3.63
CA PRO A 679 -36.11 -17.36 4.41
C PRO A 679 -34.98 -18.19 5.02
N SER A 680 -33.91 -18.44 4.24
CA SER A 680 -32.74 -19.17 4.73
C SER A 680 -31.99 -18.40 5.82
N ILE A 681 -31.96 -17.06 5.76
CA ILE A 681 -31.42 -16.20 6.83
C ILE A 681 -32.24 -16.34 8.13
N VAL A 682 -33.57 -16.34 8.03
CA VAL A 682 -34.48 -16.53 9.19
C VAL A 682 -34.32 -17.92 9.81
N ASN A 683 -33.92 -18.92 9.02
CA ASN A 683 -33.67 -20.27 9.53
C ASN A 683 -32.33 -20.41 10.27
N LEU A 684 -31.47 -19.40 10.29
CA LEU A 684 -30.19 -19.45 11.03
C LEU A 684 -30.39 -19.39 12.56
N PRO A 685 -29.38 -19.76 13.37
CA PRO A 685 -29.37 -19.47 14.80
C PRO A 685 -29.56 -17.98 15.09
N MET A 686 -30.19 -17.65 16.21
CA MET A 686 -30.59 -16.25 16.54
C MET A 686 -29.43 -15.26 16.46
N GLU A 687 -28.25 -15.61 16.96
CA GLU A 687 -27.06 -14.75 16.92
C GLU A 687 -26.63 -14.41 15.48
N LYS A 688 -26.67 -15.40 14.59
CA LYS A 688 -26.35 -15.22 13.17
C LYS A 688 -27.43 -14.45 12.44
N PHE A 689 -28.70 -14.66 12.77
CA PHE A 689 -29.81 -13.87 12.26
C PHE A 689 -29.68 -12.39 12.64
N GLN A 690 -29.42 -12.08 13.91
CA GLN A 690 -29.22 -10.70 14.37
C GLN A 690 -28.02 -10.03 13.67
N THR A 691 -26.94 -10.78 13.46
CA THR A 691 -25.78 -10.30 12.68
C THR A 691 -26.18 -9.97 11.24
N ALA A 692 -26.88 -10.87 10.55
CA ALA A 692 -27.36 -10.63 9.19
C ALA A 692 -28.32 -9.43 9.12
N LEU A 693 -29.26 -9.34 10.07
CA LEU A 693 -30.22 -8.26 10.19
C LEU A 693 -29.52 -6.90 10.34
N SER A 694 -28.50 -6.83 11.21
CA SER A 694 -27.72 -5.61 11.40
C SER A 694 -27.00 -5.16 10.11
N ARG A 695 -26.46 -6.10 9.33
CA ARG A 695 -25.78 -5.81 8.04
C ARG A 695 -26.76 -5.33 6.97
N ILE A 696 -27.95 -5.94 6.90
CA ILE A 696 -29.02 -5.54 5.96
C ILE A 696 -29.50 -4.11 6.26
N LEU A 697 -29.70 -3.79 7.55
CA LEU A 697 -30.17 -2.50 8.05
C LEU A 697 -29.13 -1.39 8.00
N GLN A 698 -27.84 -1.71 8.22
CA GLN A 698 -26.75 -0.73 8.08
C GLN A 698 -26.60 -0.27 6.62
N GLY A 699 -26.80 -1.18 5.66
CA GLY A 699 -26.73 -0.87 4.24
C GLY A 699 -25.35 -0.44 3.76
N SER A 700 -25.27 0.00 2.50
CA SER A 700 -24.02 0.56 1.94
C SER A 700 -24.05 2.08 1.99
N SER A 701 -22.88 2.71 2.10
CA SER A 701 -22.73 4.17 2.16
C SER A 701 -23.28 4.91 0.93
N ARG A 702 -23.53 4.21 -0.19
CA ARG A 702 -24.04 4.78 -1.44
C ARG A 702 -25.55 4.56 -1.65
N ASN A 703 -26.10 3.45 -1.18
CA ASN A 703 -27.46 3.03 -1.55
C ASN A 703 -28.42 2.90 -0.35
N GLY A 704 -27.97 3.23 0.87
CA GLY A 704 -28.79 3.05 2.07
C GLY A 704 -29.01 1.57 2.42
N PRO A 705 -29.98 1.25 3.30
CA PRO A 705 -30.30 -0.13 3.67
C PRO A 705 -30.77 -0.94 2.45
N SER A 706 -30.35 -2.20 2.38
CA SER A 706 -30.74 -3.10 1.27
C SER A 706 -32.23 -3.46 1.32
N LEU A 707 -32.81 -3.46 2.52
CA LEU A 707 -34.24 -3.60 2.78
C LEU A 707 -34.64 -2.58 3.85
N ASP A 708 -35.73 -1.86 3.61
CA ASP A 708 -36.29 -0.97 4.62
C ASP A 708 -36.77 -1.76 5.84
N PRO A 709 -36.74 -1.18 7.06
CA PRO A 709 -37.28 -1.84 8.26
C PRO A 709 -38.73 -2.34 8.09
N SER A 710 -39.58 -1.61 7.37
CA SER A 710 -40.94 -2.06 7.07
C SER A 710 -40.97 -3.27 6.13
N GLU A 711 -40.06 -3.31 5.16
CA GLU A 711 -39.94 -4.41 4.19
C GLU A 711 -39.41 -5.68 4.84
N ILE A 712 -38.50 -5.58 5.81
CA ILE A 712 -38.01 -6.72 6.60
C ILE A 712 -39.16 -7.37 7.35
N LEU A 713 -39.99 -6.58 8.04
CA LEU A 713 -41.18 -7.11 8.72
C LEU A 713 -42.12 -7.79 7.73
N ILE A 714 -42.34 -7.18 6.55
CA ILE A 714 -43.18 -7.79 5.52
C ILE A 714 -42.58 -9.10 5.02
N ALA A 715 -41.27 -9.14 4.74
CA ALA A 715 -40.58 -10.33 4.29
C ALA A 715 -40.70 -11.48 5.30
N ILE A 716 -40.57 -11.20 6.60
CA ILE A 716 -40.79 -12.21 7.67
C ILE A 716 -42.22 -12.77 7.61
N HIS A 717 -43.22 -11.93 7.33
CA HIS A 717 -44.62 -12.33 7.32
C HIS A 717 -45.05 -13.06 6.04
N VAL A 718 -44.34 -12.85 4.94
CA VAL A 718 -44.60 -13.51 3.64
C VAL A 718 -44.00 -14.93 3.61
N ILE A 719 -43.07 -15.26 4.52
CA ILE A 719 -42.52 -16.63 4.63
C ILE A 719 -43.64 -17.61 4.94
N ASP A 720 -43.79 -18.60 4.06
CA ASP A 720 -44.68 -19.75 4.26
C ASP A 720 -43.88 -20.87 4.97
N PRO A 721 -44.11 -21.12 6.27
CA PRO A 721 -43.33 -22.08 7.06
C PRO A 721 -43.36 -23.51 6.47
N ASP A 722 -44.49 -23.88 5.88
CA ASP A 722 -44.72 -25.23 5.37
C ASP A 722 -44.03 -25.46 4.02
N LYS A 723 -43.98 -24.43 3.16
CA LYS A 723 -43.29 -24.51 1.85
C LYS A 723 -41.78 -24.39 1.97
N GLU A 724 -41.30 -23.54 2.86
CA GLU A 724 -39.87 -23.25 3.03
C GLU A 724 -39.17 -24.19 4.03
N GLY A 725 -39.93 -25.06 4.72
CA GLY A 725 -39.39 -26.00 5.71
C GLY A 725 -38.83 -25.32 6.97
N ILE A 726 -39.33 -24.12 7.30
CA ILE A 726 -38.84 -23.31 8.43
C ILE A 726 -39.79 -23.48 9.62
N PRO A 727 -39.30 -23.83 10.82
CA PRO A 727 -40.17 -23.91 12.00
C PRO A 727 -40.85 -22.56 12.26
N LEU A 728 -42.18 -22.55 12.42
CA LEU A 728 -42.96 -21.34 12.72
C LEU A 728 -42.41 -20.56 13.92
N LYS A 729 -41.83 -21.26 14.90
CA LYS A 729 -41.17 -20.66 16.05
C LYS A 729 -40.01 -19.73 15.65
N LYS A 730 -39.18 -20.11 14.66
CA LYS A 730 -38.08 -19.25 14.17
C LYS A 730 -38.60 -17.98 13.50
N VAL A 731 -39.68 -18.08 12.73
CA VAL A 731 -40.33 -16.91 12.11
C VAL A 731 -40.88 -15.96 13.19
N MET A 732 -41.49 -16.52 14.24
CA MET A 732 -41.97 -15.74 15.40
C MET A 732 -40.82 -15.09 16.19
N ASP A 733 -39.72 -15.81 16.40
CA ASP A 733 -38.55 -15.31 17.14
C ASP A 733 -37.86 -14.20 16.34
N ALA A 734 -37.71 -14.36 15.02
CA ALA A 734 -37.18 -13.32 14.12
C ALA A 734 -38.04 -12.06 14.13
N CYS A 735 -39.37 -12.21 14.07
CA CYS A 735 -40.29 -11.10 14.23
C CYS A 735 -40.09 -10.42 15.59
N SER A 736 -40.00 -11.20 16.68
CA SER A 736 -39.82 -10.65 18.03
C SER A 736 -38.51 -9.89 18.20
N ALA A 737 -37.41 -10.40 17.63
CA ALA A 737 -36.11 -9.72 17.62
C ALA A 737 -36.15 -8.35 16.91
N CYS A 738 -37.00 -8.18 15.87
CA CYS A 738 -37.21 -6.87 15.26
C CYS A 738 -37.88 -5.88 16.24
N PHE A 739 -38.88 -6.32 17.00
CA PHE A 739 -39.55 -5.47 18.00
C PHE A 739 -38.67 -5.10 19.21
N GLU A 740 -37.62 -5.87 19.49
CA GLU A 740 -36.64 -5.54 20.53
C GLU A 740 -35.78 -4.32 20.12
N GLN A 741 -35.54 -4.12 18.82
CA GLN A 741 -34.77 -3.00 18.27
C GLN A 741 -35.62 -1.72 18.07
N ARG A 742 -36.16 -1.18 19.17
CA ARG A 742 -37.14 -0.07 19.18
C ARG A 742 -36.68 1.24 18.52
N THR A 743 -35.38 1.45 18.41
CA THR A 743 -34.79 2.62 17.73
C THR A 743 -34.90 2.53 16.21
N ILE A 744 -34.92 1.31 15.67
CA ILE A 744 -35.00 1.04 14.23
C ILE A 744 -36.45 0.79 13.82
N PHE A 745 -37.14 -0.10 14.54
CA PHE A 745 -38.55 -0.45 14.28
C PHE A 745 -39.49 0.47 15.08
N THR A 746 -39.55 1.72 14.65
CA THR A 746 -40.35 2.77 15.29
C THR A 746 -41.85 2.62 15.04
N GLN A 747 -42.65 3.42 15.75
CA GLN A 747 -44.10 3.52 15.55
C GLN A 747 -44.50 3.71 14.07
N GLN A 748 -43.80 4.59 13.35
CA GLN A 748 -44.10 4.91 11.94
C GLN A 748 -43.77 3.73 11.01
N VAL A 749 -42.65 3.04 11.26
CA VAL A 749 -42.24 1.85 10.50
C VAL A 749 -43.27 0.73 10.67
N LEU A 750 -43.70 0.49 11.90
CA LEU A 750 -44.72 -0.52 12.20
C LEU A 750 -46.06 -0.17 11.56
N ALA A 751 -46.50 1.09 11.62
CA ALA A 751 -47.72 1.54 10.96
C ALA A 751 -47.66 1.29 9.44
N LYS A 752 -46.55 1.66 8.78
CA LYS A 752 -46.32 1.41 7.35
C LYS A 752 -46.39 -0.09 7.03
N ALA A 753 -45.69 -0.93 7.80
CA ALA A 753 -45.68 -2.38 7.59
C ALA A 753 -47.07 -3.01 7.78
N LEU A 754 -47.79 -2.64 8.85
CA LEU A 754 -49.15 -3.14 9.11
C LEU A 754 -50.14 -2.72 8.02
N ASN A 755 -50.04 -1.47 7.54
CA ASN A 755 -50.88 -0.98 6.44
C ASN A 755 -50.68 -1.76 5.14
N GLN A 756 -49.44 -2.15 4.84
CA GLN A 756 -49.15 -2.96 3.65
C GLN A 756 -49.54 -4.43 3.84
N LEU A 757 -49.34 -4.99 5.04
CA LEU A 757 -49.70 -6.38 5.34
C LEU A 757 -51.21 -6.62 5.31
N VAL A 758 -52.03 -5.66 5.77
CA VAL A 758 -53.50 -5.80 5.73
C VAL A 758 -54.02 -5.85 4.28
N GLU A 759 -53.28 -5.31 3.32
CA GLU A 759 -53.65 -5.31 1.91
C GLU A 759 -53.39 -6.65 1.22
N GLN A 760 -52.47 -7.47 1.73
CA GLN A 760 -52.10 -8.77 1.15
C GLN A 760 -53.27 -9.77 1.11
N ILE A 761 -53.27 -10.61 0.07
CA ILE A 761 -54.25 -11.67 -0.16
C ILE A 761 -53.47 -12.93 -0.58
N PRO A 762 -53.52 -14.04 0.20
CA PRO A 762 -54.19 -14.19 1.49
C PRO A 762 -53.53 -13.39 2.63
N LEU A 763 -54.28 -13.13 3.71
CA LEU A 763 -53.73 -12.40 4.87
C LEU A 763 -52.66 -13.24 5.58
N PRO A 764 -51.49 -12.66 5.93
CA PRO A 764 -50.41 -13.39 6.59
C PRO A 764 -50.80 -13.99 7.95
N LEU A 765 -50.36 -15.21 8.22
CA LEU A 765 -50.76 -15.97 9.41
C LEU A 765 -50.41 -15.28 10.74
N LEU A 766 -49.26 -14.60 10.80
CA LEU A 766 -48.77 -13.92 12.00
C LEU A 766 -49.32 -12.50 12.16
N PHE A 767 -50.13 -12.01 11.21
CA PHE A 767 -50.56 -10.62 11.17
C PHE A 767 -51.19 -10.13 12.48
N MET A 768 -52.18 -10.85 13.01
CA MET A 768 -52.86 -10.44 14.25
C MET A 768 -51.95 -10.48 15.48
N ARG A 769 -50.95 -11.36 15.51
CA ARG A 769 -49.95 -11.39 16.58
C ARG A 769 -49.11 -10.11 16.54
N THR A 770 -48.68 -9.71 15.35
CA THR A 770 -47.87 -8.51 15.11
C THR A 770 -48.64 -7.23 15.43
N VAL A 771 -49.94 -7.17 15.10
CA VAL A 771 -50.83 -6.07 15.51
C VAL A 771 -50.87 -5.95 17.04
N MET A 772 -51.10 -7.06 17.75
CA MET A 772 -51.14 -7.05 19.22
C MET A 772 -49.79 -6.67 19.84
N GLN A 773 -48.68 -7.15 19.27
CA GLN A 773 -47.33 -6.82 19.71
C GLN A 773 -47.01 -5.33 19.48
N ALA A 774 -47.42 -4.77 18.33
CA ALA A 774 -47.24 -3.35 18.03
C ALA A 774 -47.99 -2.45 19.01
N ILE A 775 -49.23 -2.79 19.39
CA ILE A 775 -49.97 -2.07 20.44
C ILE A 775 -49.26 -2.18 21.79
N GLY A 776 -48.77 -3.37 22.14
CA GLY A 776 -48.07 -3.58 23.41
C GLY A 776 -46.76 -2.79 23.53
N VAL A 777 -46.04 -2.59 22.43
CA VAL A 777 -44.79 -1.81 22.41
C VAL A 777 -45.07 -0.31 22.24
N PHE A 778 -46.05 0.08 21.43
CA PHE A 778 -46.40 1.47 21.12
C PHE A 778 -47.92 1.70 21.27
N PRO A 779 -48.40 2.04 22.47
CA PRO A 779 -49.83 2.26 22.72
C PRO A 779 -50.47 3.39 21.90
N ALA A 780 -49.67 4.34 21.40
CA ALA A 780 -50.15 5.41 20.52
C ALA A 780 -50.65 4.91 19.15
N LEU A 781 -50.44 3.64 18.80
CA LEU A 781 -50.98 3.04 17.57
C LEU A 781 -52.42 2.53 17.70
N VAL A 782 -53.04 2.56 18.89
CA VAL A 782 -54.36 1.96 19.11
C VAL A 782 -55.42 2.48 18.14
N ASP A 783 -55.52 3.80 17.94
CA ASP A 783 -56.53 4.38 17.04
C ASP A 783 -56.30 3.98 15.57
N PHE A 784 -55.06 4.00 15.11
CA PHE A 784 -54.68 3.53 13.79
C PHE A 784 -54.97 2.02 13.61
N VAL A 785 -54.71 1.21 14.64
CA VAL A 785 -55.06 -0.21 14.61
C VAL A 785 -56.57 -0.42 14.56
N MET A 786 -57.39 0.43 15.20
CA MET A 786 -58.85 0.31 15.08
C MET A 786 -59.32 0.53 13.64
N GLU A 787 -58.68 1.45 12.88
CA GLU A 787 -58.93 1.62 11.45
C GLU A 787 -58.57 0.35 10.66
N ILE A 788 -57.40 -0.26 10.95
CA ILE A 788 -57.02 -1.56 10.38
C ILE A 788 -58.05 -2.65 10.72
N MET A 789 -58.49 -2.72 11.97
CA MET A 789 -59.46 -3.71 12.43
C MET A 789 -60.81 -3.55 11.72
N SER A 790 -61.26 -2.32 11.47
CA SER A 790 -62.45 -2.04 10.64
C SER A 790 -62.28 -2.52 9.18
N ARG A 791 -61.10 -2.32 8.59
CA ARG A 791 -60.78 -2.85 7.25
C ARG A 791 -60.78 -4.39 7.22
N LEU A 792 -60.34 -5.05 8.28
CA LEU A 792 -60.39 -6.53 8.40
C LEU A 792 -61.83 -7.07 8.47
N VAL A 793 -62.76 -6.32 9.09
CA VAL A 793 -64.19 -6.64 9.06
C VAL A 793 -64.71 -6.63 7.63
N SER A 794 -64.36 -5.58 6.86
CA SER A 794 -64.71 -5.48 5.43
C SER A 794 -64.11 -6.62 4.60
N LYS A 795 -62.92 -7.10 4.97
CA LYS A 795 -62.25 -8.28 4.37
C LYS A 795 -62.74 -9.64 4.90
N GLN A 796 -63.79 -9.66 5.73
CA GLN A 796 -64.39 -10.89 6.26
C GLN A 796 -63.40 -11.80 7.03
N ILE A 797 -62.62 -11.22 7.94
CA ILE A 797 -61.57 -11.93 8.73
C ILE A 797 -62.05 -13.21 9.41
N TRP A 798 -63.34 -13.35 9.74
CA TRP A 798 -63.93 -14.55 10.32
C TRP A 798 -63.82 -15.81 9.44
N LYS A 799 -63.57 -15.66 8.13
CA LYS A 799 -63.28 -16.79 7.23
C LYS A 799 -61.94 -17.47 7.53
N TYR A 800 -61.04 -16.84 8.29
CA TYR A 800 -59.73 -17.37 8.66
C TYR A 800 -59.69 -17.70 10.16
N PRO A 801 -59.89 -18.96 10.58
CA PRO A 801 -60.11 -19.31 12.00
C PRO A 801 -58.98 -18.87 12.95
N LYS A 802 -57.71 -19.03 12.52
CA LYS A 802 -56.54 -18.65 13.33
C LYS A 802 -56.45 -17.13 13.53
N LEU A 803 -56.75 -16.36 12.48
CA LEU A 803 -56.73 -14.89 12.52
C LEU A 803 -57.94 -14.33 13.26
N TRP A 804 -59.11 -14.97 13.15
CA TRP A 804 -60.32 -14.60 13.88
C TRP A 804 -60.13 -14.62 15.40
N VAL A 805 -59.44 -15.64 15.92
CA VAL A 805 -59.09 -15.70 17.35
C VAL A 805 -58.20 -14.53 17.75
N GLY A 806 -57.22 -14.18 16.91
CA GLY A 806 -56.36 -13.02 17.13
C GLY A 806 -57.13 -11.69 17.10
N PHE A 807 -58.07 -11.54 16.17
CA PHE A 807 -58.94 -10.37 16.06
C PHE A 807 -59.74 -10.13 17.36
N LEU A 808 -60.39 -11.18 17.87
CA LEU A 808 -61.15 -11.09 19.11
C LEU A 808 -60.26 -10.74 20.32
N LYS A 809 -59.05 -11.33 20.40
CA LYS A 809 -58.09 -10.98 21.45
C LYS A 809 -57.62 -9.53 21.36
N CYS A 810 -57.36 -9.02 20.16
CA CYS A 810 -57.00 -7.63 19.94
C CYS A 810 -58.13 -6.68 20.36
N ALA A 811 -59.38 -6.98 19.96
CA ALA A 811 -60.55 -6.19 20.37
C ALA A 811 -60.73 -6.16 21.89
N ILE A 812 -60.41 -7.25 22.60
CA ILE A 812 -60.45 -7.29 24.07
C ILE A 812 -59.32 -6.46 24.69
N LEU A 813 -58.13 -6.47 24.08
CA LEU A 813 -56.97 -5.74 24.57
C LEU A 813 -57.13 -4.22 24.47
N THR A 814 -57.85 -3.74 23.45
CA THR A 814 -57.98 -2.31 23.14
C THR A 814 -59.36 -1.74 23.51
N LYS A 815 -59.96 -2.23 24.59
CA LYS A 815 -61.17 -1.62 25.14
C LYS A 815 -60.82 -0.27 25.77
N PRO A 816 -61.68 0.76 25.65
CA PRO A 816 -63.00 0.76 25.00
C PRO A 816 -62.99 1.06 23.49
N GLN A 817 -61.84 1.41 22.90
CA GLN A 817 -61.73 1.87 21.51
C GLN A 817 -62.24 0.85 20.47
N SER A 818 -62.18 -0.44 20.80
CA SER A 818 -62.64 -1.53 19.92
C SER A 818 -64.16 -1.66 19.79
N TYR A 819 -64.96 -1.03 20.65
CA TYR A 819 -66.41 -1.19 20.65
C TYR A 819 -67.05 -0.75 19.32
N GLY A 820 -66.60 0.37 18.76
CA GLY A 820 -67.07 0.84 17.45
C GLY A 820 -66.80 -0.16 16.31
N VAL A 821 -65.66 -0.86 16.36
CA VAL A 821 -65.30 -1.88 15.35
C VAL A 821 -66.13 -3.15 15.52
N LEU A 822 -66.39 -3.59 16.76
CA LEU A 822 -67.22 -4.77 17.03
C LEU A 822 -68.65 -4.58 16.53
N LEU A 823 -69.20 -3.36 16.64
CA LEU A 823 -70.54 -3.03 16.16
C LEU A 823 -70.69 -3.02 14.63
N GLN A 824 -69.56 -3.00 13.89
CA GLN A 824 -69.55 -3.13 12.42
C GLN A 824 -69.66 -4.58 11.94
N LEU A 825 -69.49 -5.56 12.84
CA LEU A 825 -69.63 -6.98 12.49
C LEU A 825 -71.08 -7.29 12.10
N PRO A 826 -71.30 -8.17 11.10
CA PRO A 826 -72.64 -8.65 10.82
C PRO A 826 -73.19 -9.44 12.02
N ALA A 827 -74.51 -9.43 12.19
CA ALA A 827 -75.21 -10.00 13.34
C ALA A 827 -74.75 -11.42 13.76
N PRO A 828 -74.61 -12.41 12.85
CA PRO A 828 -74.20 -13.76 13.26
C PRO A 828 -72.75 -13.83 13.74
N GLN A 829 -71.86 -12.97 13.24
CA GLN A 829 -70.46 -12.90 13.69
C GLN A 829 -70.33 -12.14 15.00
N LEU A 830 -71.13 -11.10 15.21
CA LEU A 830 -71.21 -10.40 16.49
C LEU A 830 -71.71 -11.35 17.60
N GLU A 831 -72.74 -12.13 17.32
CA GLU A 831 -73.24 -13.16 18.24
C GLU A 831 -72.17 -14.23 18.52
N ASN A 832 -71.42 -14.67 17.52
CA ASN A 832 -70.28 -15.58 17.70
C ASN A 832 -69.16 -14.97 18.58
N ALA A 833 -68.88 -13.68 18.41
CA ALA A 833 -67.87 -12.98 19.19
C ALA A 833 -68.27 -12.86 20.68
N LEU A 834 -69.55 -12.54 20.93
CA LEU A 834 -70.12 -12.40 22.27
C LEU A 834 -70.28 -13.75 22.98
N SER A 835 -70.67 -14.81 22.27
CA SER A 835 -70.77 -16.16 22.86
C SER A 835 -69.39 -16.70 23.28
N LYS A 836 -68.34 -16.41 22.50
CA LYS A 836 -66.95 -16.77 22.85
C LYS A 836 -66.37 -15.91 23.97
N ASN A 837 -66.86 -14.70 24.18
CA ASN A 837 -66.33 -13.74 25.15
C ASN A 837 -67.47 -12.98 25.86
N PRO A 838 -68.19 -13.61 26.79
CA PRO A 838 -69.40 -13.03 27.40
C PRO A 838 -69.13 -11.74 28.18
N ALA A 839 -67.91 -11.55 28.69
CA ALA A 839 -67.47 -10.34 29.39
C ALA A 839 -67.46 -9.06 28.52
N LEU A 840 -67.61 -9.18 27.20
CA LEU A 840 -67.76 -8.03 26.29
C LEU A 840 -69.19 -7.50 26.25
N LYS A 841 -70.20 -8.31 26.60
CA LYS A 841 -71.60 -7.99 26.33
C LYS A 841 -72.07 -6.75 27.09
N ALA A 842 -71.91 -6.71 28.41
CA ALA A 842 -72.40 -5.58 29.23
C ALA A 842 -71.74 -4.24 28.86
N PRO A 843 -70.40 -4.13 28.72
CA PRO A 843 -69.76 -2.88 28.31
C PRO A 843 -70.09 -2.44 26.87
N LEU A 844 -70.31 -3.40 25.96
CA LEU A 844 -70.67 -3.09 24.57
C LEU A 844 -72.12 -2.59 24.46
N VAL A 845 -73.03 -3.15 25.27
CA VAL A 845 -74.42 -2.69 25.38
C VAL A 845 -74.46 -1.25 25.91
N GLU A 846 -73.73 -0.96 26.99
CA GLU A 846 -73.63 0.40 27.56
C GLU A 846 -73.11 1.43 26.54
N HIS A 847 -72.13 1.04 25.71
CA HIS A 847 -71.64 1.89 24.63
C HIS A 847 -72.65 2.07 23.50
N ALA A 848 -73.37 1.01 23.12
CA ALA A 848 -74.38 1.04 22.06
C ALA A 848 -75.66 1.79 22.44
N GLU A 849 -75.96 1.93 23.74
CA GLU A 849 -77.10 2.71 24.24
C GLU A 849 -76.89 4.23 24.14
N GLN A 850 -75.67 4.69 23.93
CA GLN A 850 -75.39 6.11 23.73
C GLN A 850 -76.18 6.64 22.51
N PRO A 851 -76.86 7.79 22.61
CA PRO A 851 -77.85 8.24 21.62
C PRO A 851 -77.25 8.45 20.21
N ASN A 852 -75.99 8.87 20.15
CA ASN A 852 -75.26 9.07 18.90
C ASN A 852 -74.86 7.76 18.20
N VAL A 853 -74.76 6.66 18.96
CA VAL A 853 -74.37 5.33 18.44
C VAL A 853 -75.63 4.53 18.10
N ARG A 854 -76.61 4.46 19.00
CA ARG A 854 -77.85 3.70 18.84
C ARG A 854 -78.60 4.02 17.54
N SER A 855 -78.61 5.29 17.14
CA SER A 855 -79.28 5.78 15.92
C SER A 855 -78.62 5.30 14.62
N THR A 856 -77.36 4.87 14.66
CA THR A 856 -76.58 4.43 13.50
C THR A 856 -76.56 2.90 13.32
N LEU A 857 -77.06 2.14 14.30
CA LEU A 857 -76.97 0.68 14.32
C LEU A 857 -78.14 -0.01 13.59
N PRO A 858 -77.88 -1.05 12.77
CA PRO A 858 -78.92 -1.88 12.19
C PRO A 858 -79.76 -2.60 13.26
N ARG A 859 -81.06 -2.79 12.98
CA ARG A 859 -81.98 -3.47 13.91
C ARG A 859 -81.52 -4.88 14.29
N SER A 860 -80.95 -5.64 13.34
CA SER A 860 -80.38 -6.97 13.59
C SER A 860 -79.26 -6.95 14.64
N THR A 861 -78.45 -5.88 14.68
CA THR A 861 -77.39 -5.69 15.68
C THR A 861 -77.99 -5.34 17.05
N LEU A 862 -79.05 -4.53 17.07
CA LEU A 862 -79.79 -4.22 18.31
C LEU A 862 -80.47 -5.45 18.92
N VAL A 863 -80.98 -6.37 18.09
CA VAL A 863 -81.55 -7.65 18.55
C VAL A 863 -80.48 -8.52 19.22
N VAL A 864 -79.31 -8.69 18.58
CA VAL A 864 -78.19 -9.48 19.16
C VAL A 864 -77.70 -8.89 20.50
N LEU A 865 -77.74 -7.57 20.65
CA LEU A 865 -77.37 -6.88 21.89
C LEU A 865 -78.47 -6.92 22.97
N GLY A 866 -79.68 -7.39 22.66
CA GLY A 866 -80.83 -7.38 23.57
C GLY A 866 -81.48 -6.01 23.76
N LEU A 867 -81.25 -5.09 22.82
CA LEU A 867 -81.72 -3.70 22.83
C LEU A 867 -82.97 -3.48 21.96
N ALA A 868 -83.40 -4.48 21.21
CA ALA A 868 -84.63 -4.51 20.41
C ALA A 868 -85.22 -5.93 20.39
N GLU A 869 -86.55 -6.04 20.32
CA GLU A 869 -87.25 -7.31 20.21
C GLU A 869 -87.26 -7.83 18.76
N ASP A 870 -87.09 -9.15 18.63
CA ASP A 870 -87.04 -9.87 17.36
C ASP A 870 -88.46 -9.98 16.78
N LEU A 871 -88.80 -9.14 15.79
CA LEU A 871 -90.08 -9.23 15.09
C LEU A 871 -89.97 -10.26 13.98
N GLN A 872 -89.89 -11.53 14.37
CA GLN A 872 -90.08 -12.66 13.45
C GLN A 872 -90.80 -13.81 14.16
N GLN A 873 -92.12 -13.64 14.34
CA GLN A 873 -93.08 -14.73 14.26
C GLN A 873 -94.46 -14.20 13.77
N PRO A 874 -95.13 -14.94 12.87
CA PRO A 874 -96.28 -14.46 12.10
C PRO A 874 -97.58 -14.49 12.92
N ALA A 875 -98.31 -13.38 12.96
CA ALA A 875 -99.67 -13.37 13.49
C ALA A 875 -100.64 -13.90 12.43
N ALA A 876 -101.17 -15.09 12.69
CA ALA A 876 -102.31 -15.65 11.99
C ALA A 876 -103.58 -14.83 12.26
N ALA A 877 -104.34 -14.54 11.20
CA ALA A 877 -105.77 -14.34 11.29
C ALA A 877 -106.42 -15.02 10.07
N ALA A 878 -107.32 -15.93 10.40
CA ALA A 878 -108.01 -16.86 9.51
C ALA A 878 -108.92 -16.17 8.48
N SER A 879 -109.10 -16.80 7.31
CA SER A 879 -110.41 -17.27 6.83
C SER A 879 -110.29 -18.11 5.56
N GLN A 880 -110.77 -19.35 5.71
CA GLN A 880 -111.52 -20.16 4.75
C GLN A 880 -110.86 -20.70 3.48
N ALA A 881 -110.72 -22.02 3.50
CA ALA A 881 -110.53 -22.89 2.36
C ALA A 881 -111.73 -22.83 1.40
N GLN A 882 -111.45 -22.80 0.10
CA GLN A 882 -112.24 -23.51 -0.90
C GLN A 882 -111.34 -23.96 -2.05
N SER A 883 -111.40 -25.27 -2.29
CA SER A 883 -110.90 -26.00 -3.46
C SER A 883 -111.45 -25.43 -4.77
N SER A 884 -110.67 -25.45 -5.85
CA SER A 884 -111.00 -26.10 -7.15
C SER A 884 -110.03 -25.71 -8.27
N GLN A 885 -109.54 -26.75 -8.95
CA GLN A 885 -109.18 -26.89 -10.37
C GLN A 885 -109.36 -25.70 -11.33
N ASN A 886 -108.34 -25.47 -12.17
CA ASN A 886 -108.36 -25.42 -13.66
C ASN A 886 -107.21 -24.52 -14.16
N GLN A 887 -106.23 -25.08 -14.88
CA GLN A 887 -106.18 -25.36 -16.33
C GLN A 887 -105.82 -24.15 -17.19
N ALA A 888 -104.89 -24.44 -18.12
CA ALA A 888 -104.67 -23.82 -19.42
C ALA A 888 -104.09 -22.39 -19.39
N ALA A 889 -102.86 -22.24 -19.89
CA ALA A 889 -102.56 -21.88 -21.28
C ALA A 889 -102.77 -20.37 -21.49
N GLU A 890 -101.89 -19.62 -22.13
CA GLU A 890 -101.19 -19.95 -23.35
C GLU A 890 -100.20 -18.81 -23.62
N THR A 891 -99.01 -19.17 -24.13
CA THR A 891 -98.28 -18.52 -25.23
C THR A 891 -97.96 -17.02 -25.16
N SER A 892 -96.81 -16.50 -25.57
CA SER A 892 -95.88 -16.81 -26.66
C SER A 892 -94.92 -15.62 -26.66
N SER A 893 -93.67 -15.64 -27.13
CA SER A 893 -92.91 -16.64 -27.87
C SER A 893 -91.48 -16.10 -28.01
N SER A 894 -90.55 -17.06 -28.22
CA SER A 894 -89.46 -17.04 -29.22
C SER A 894 -88.37 -15.98 -29.11
N ALA A 895 -87.09 -16.30 -29.25
CA ALA A 895 -86.36 -17.53 -29.59
C ALA A 895 -84.89 -17.26 -29.24
N ALA A 896 -84.12 -18.21 -28.70
CA ALA A 896 -83.29 -19.19 -29.44
C ALA A 896 -82.20 -18.49 -30.29
N ASP A 897 -80.94 -18.89 -30.33
CA ASP A 897 -80.34 -20.21 -30.20
C ASP A 897 -78.82 -20.03 -30.00
N THR A 898 -78.18 -20.72 -29.06
CA THR A 898 -77.29 -21.88 -29.25
C THR A 898 -76.13 -21.72 -30.24
N THR A 899 -74.92 -22.09 -29.76
CA THR A 899 -73.97 -23.07 -30.32
C THR A 899 -72.67 -22.94 -29.50
N THR A 900 -72.26 -23.95 -28.70
CA THR A 900 -71.37 -25.09 -29.05
C THR A 900 -70.04 -24.61 -29.64
N ASP A 901 -68.86 -25.07 -29.29
CA ASP A 901 -68.34 -26.27 -28.62
C ASP A 901 -66.89 -25.90 -28.18
N ALA A 902 -66.36 -26.42 -27.06
CA ALA A 902 -65.41 -27.55 -27.02
C ALA A 902 -64.16 -27.35 -27.92
N THR A 903 -62.91 -27.62 -27.54
CA THR A 903 -62.28 -28.38 -26.46
C THR A 903 -60.76 -28.18 -26.62
N GLN A 904 -60.01 -28.39 -25.53
CA GLN A 904 -58.66 -29.01 -25.47
C GLN A 904 -57.47 -28.36 -26.20
N GLU A 905 -56.46 -27.93 -25.44
CA GLU A 905 -55.18 -28.65 -25.23
C GLU A 905 -54.31 -28.65 -26.50
N SER A 906 -53.05 -28.21 -26.53
CA SER A 906 -52.01 -28.24 -25.51
C SER A 906 -50.77 -27.49 -26.02
N SER A 907 -49.93 -27.08 -25.07
CA SER A 907 -48.46 -27.05 -25.10
C SER A 907 -47.69 -26.15 -26.08
N ALA A 908 -46.97 -25.23 -25.45
CA ALA A 908 -45.51 -25.01 -25.53
C ALA A 908 -44.92 -23.94 -26.47
N ALA A 909 -44.15 -23.08 -25.81
CA ALA A 909 -42.95 -22.35 -26.26
C ALA A 909 -43.12 -21.11 -27.15
N SER A 910 -43.11 -19.95 -26.50
CA SER A 910 -42.01 -18.95 -26.58
C SER A 910 -42.10 -17.99 -25.41
#